data_AF-A0A640MIA0-F1
#
_entry.id   AF-A0A640MIA0-F1
#
_cell.length_a   1.000
_cell.length_b   1.000
_cell.length_c   1.000
_cell.angle_alpha   90.00
_cell.angle_beta   90.00
_cell.angle_gamma   90.00
#
_symmetry.space_group_name_H-M   'P 1'
#
loop_
_entity.id
_entity.type
_entity.pdbx_description
1 polymer ?
#
loop_
_entity_poly.entity_id
_entity_poly.type
_entity_poly.pdbx_seq_one_letter_code
_entity_poly.pdbx_strand_id
1 'polypeptide(L)'
;MKKSVITSSMLAVLLSGFLVTPISAYALERSKGTTEETVASETSLTERQMSSGVTEEMNPSIINSQEETETTSTSSTSDSTTEVSTSEVTTVNDTENSSDDTETTLETSQSNEDTPIAPAKAEEKVPDINYQTHIQDIGWQGVVKNGEISGTSRRSLRLEGIKMNISNSDLAGSVEYRTHVQEIGWQGYVKDNQLSGTSGKSLRLEAIQIRLTGEIANAYDVYYRVHIEDKGWLNWAKNSESAGSQSAAKRLEAIQIKLVKKGEAAPEGNGKAFLIGNEAKRPDEIKPTVNYQTHVQNIGWQGVVKNGEIAGTSGKNLQLEAIKINLSDAALAGNIEYSTHIQNIGWQDYKANGALSGTTGKNLQLEAIKIKLSGDVSRYYDVYYRVHIQDKGWLNWAANGAPAGSQAASKHLEAIQIKVVRKGETAPKGNGKAFLVGNEAKRPDEIKPNVNYQTHVQNIGWQGVVKNGEIAGTSGKNLQLEAIKINLSDAALAGNIEYSTHIQNIGWQAYKANGALSGTTGKNLQLEAIKIKLAGDVSRYYDVYYRVHIQDKGWLNWAANGASAGSQAASKHLEAIQIKIVRKGETAPKGSGKAFLVGDEARTPAEIANRLRAERLKKKPYYYSQRDPQWINTYIGNYTIGAAGCVPTSLSMILRGSYGYNVNPVSVATRMASYGGLNQRYFGASATDLVITAQSYGRSIKVINDVATLNAYLSEGYPVILYQNVGIGHAIVVHEYKNGYTLTYDPYGRQFYSGWVSTQALWNTPSNDPIDWTEGRPCFVIL
;
A
#
# COMPACT_ATOMS: atom_id res chain seq x y z
N MET A 1 30.82 33.42 47.66
CA MET A 1 31.71 34.44 47.08
C MET A 1 32.41 33.90 45.85
N LYS A 2 32.03 34.34 44.65
CA LYS A 2 32.93 34.75 43.53
C LYS A 2 32.04 35.31 42.43
N LYS A 3 32.29 36.58 42.06
CA LYS A 3 31.58 37.32 41.01
C LYS A 3 32.24 37.07 39.65
N SER A 4 31.60 37.60 38.60
CA SER A 4 32.20 38.25 37.41
C SER A 4 32.00 37.50 36.09
N VAL A 5 31.55 38.10 34.96
CA VAL A 5 30.67 39.27 34.68
C VAL A 5 30.45 39.37 33.14
N ILE A 6 29.19 39.59 32.70
CA ILE A 6 28.68 40.46 31.60
C ILE A 6 29.55 40.57 30.30
N THR A 7 29.03 40.31 29.09
CA THR A 7 28.30 41.27 28.19
C THR A 7 28.04 40.67 26.80
N SER A 8 27.17 41.18 25.90
CA SER A 8 25.85 41.86 26.01
C SER A 8 25.31 42.22 24.59
N SER A 9 23.98 42.39 24.44
CA SER A 9 23.29 43.20 23.39
C SER A 9 23.23 42.59 21.97
N MET A 10 22.20 42.75 21.11
CA MET A 10 20.97 43.57 20.97
C MET A 10 19.85 42.68 20.36
N LEU A 11 18.55 43.01 20.17
CA LEU A 11 17.51 43.93 20.68
C LEU A 11 16.41 44.05 19.58
N ALA A 12 15.18 43.53 19.81
CA ALA A 12 13.87 43.94 19.20
C ALA A 12 12.74 42.98 19.68
N VAL A 13 11.59 43.34 20.31
CA VAL A 13 10.48 44.26 19.93
C VAL A 13 9.57 43.58 18.86
N LEU A 14 8.27 43.23 18.99
CA LEU A 14 7.09 43.81 19.70
C LEU A 14 5.92 42.80 20.00
N LEU A 15 5.21 43.03 21.12
CA LEU A 15 3.74 43.02 21.39
C LEU A 15 2.75 41.82 21.24
N SER A 16 1.78 41.84 22.18
CA SER A 16 0.42 41.25 22.21
C SER A 16 0.30 39.72 22.44
N GLY A 17 -0.54 39.19 23.33
CA GLY A 17 -1.35 39.80 24.40
C GLY A 17 -2.86 39.50 24.29
N PHE A 18 -3.37 38.53 25.05
CA PHE A 18 -4.70 38.55 25.67
C PHE A 18 -4.80 37.47 26.76
N LEU A 19 -5.40 37.83 27.90
CA LEU A 19 -5.71 36.93 29.03
C LEU A 19 -7.13 36.34 28.86
N VAL A 20 -7.35 35.11 29.34
CA VAL A 20 -8.68 34.55 29.53
C VAL A 20 -8.87 34.19 31.00
N THR A 21 -9.96 34.66 31.60
CA THR A 21 -10.34 34.44 33.00
C THR A 21 -11.10 33.12 33.19
N PRO A 22 -10.99 32.46 34.36
CA PRO A 22 -11.91 31.40 34.75
C PRO A 22 -13.23 31.99 35.29
N ILE A 23 -14.34 31.29 35.11
CA ILE A 23 -15.63 31.58 35.76
C ILE A 23 -16.07 30.38 36.62
N SER A 24 -16.72 30.71 37.74
CA SER A 24 -16.95 29.86 38.91
C SER A 24 -17.79 28.59 38.70
N ALA A 25 -17.56 27.64 39.60
CA ALA A 25 -18.50 26.58 39.92
C ALA A 25 -19.76 27.12 40.63
N TYR A 26 -20.86 26.38 40.50
CA TYR A 26 -22.01 26.39 41.41
C TYR A 26 -22.28 24.96 41.87
N ALA A 27 -22.89 24.80 43.05
CA ALA A 27 -23.07 23.52 43.73
C ALA A 27 -24.52 23.30 44.19
N LEU A 28 -24.83 22.03 44.50
CA LEU A 28 -26.07 21.52 45.13
C LEU A 28 -27.32 21.56 44.20
N GLU A 29 -28.27 20.62 44.27
CA GLU A 29 -28.72 19.85 45.44
C GLU A 29 -29.17 18.39 45.13
N ARG A 30 -29.55 17.64 46.18
CA ARG A 30 -29.97 16.22 46.13
C ARG A 30 -31.45 16.04 45.75
N SER A 31 -31.78 14.87 45.19
CA SER A 31 -33.04 14.18 45.47
C SER A 31 -32.86 12.65 45.46
N LYS A 32 -33.66 11.93 46.27
CA LYS A 32 -33.71 10.46 46.36
C LYS A 32 -34.96 9.95 45.63
N GLY A 33 -34.89 8.76 45.01
CA GLY A 33 -36.07 8.05 44.50
C GLY A 33 -35.74 6.61 44.08
N THR A 34 -36.35 5.64 44.75
CA THR A 34 -36.18 4.18 44.58
C THR A 34 -37.20 3.57 43.62
N THR A 35 -36.76 2.55 42.85
CA THR A 35 -37.43 1.26 42.51
C THR A 35 -36.40 0.46 41.67
N GLU A 36 -35.93 -0.75 42.00
CA GLU A 36 -36.55 -2.08 42.27
C GLU A 36 -37.09 -2.83 41.03
N GLU A 37 -36.89 -4.16 41.08
CA GLU A 37 -37.32 -5.22 40.14
C GLU A 37 -36.65 -5.30 38.74
N THR A 38 -36.36 -6.47 38.16
CA THR A 38 -36.30 -7.87 38.67
C THR A 38 -35.32 -8.69 37.81
N VAL A 39 -34.81 -9.79 38.35
CA VAL A 39 -34.06 -10.83 37.60
C VAL A 39 -35.01 -11.98 37.26
N ALA A 40 -35.02 -12.44 36.01
CA ALA A 40 -35.63 -13.71 35.63
C ALA A 40 -34.77 -14.43 34.58
N SER A 41 -34.28 -15.60 34.97
CA SER A 41 -33.65 -16.59 34.10
C SER A 41 -34.71 -17.54 33.53
N GLU A 42 -34.62 -17.93 32.26
CA GLU A 42 -35.16 -19.22 31.82
C GLU A 42 -34.19 -19.97 30.90
N THR A 43 -33.96 -21.22 31.25
CA THR A 43 -33.39 -22.27 30.41
C THR A 43 -34.50 -23.01 29.67
N SER A 44 -34.32 -23.32 28.39
CA SER A 44 -34.94 -24.54 27.84
C SER A 44 -34.07 -25.17 26.75
N LEU A 45 -33.96 -26.50 26.83
CA LEU A 45 -33.41 -27.37 25.79
C LEU A 45 -34.54 -27.77 24.84
N THR A 46 -34.23 -27.99 23.55
CA THR A 46 -34.88 -29.07 22.79
C THR A 46 -34.04 -29.41 21.56
N GLU A 47 -33.64 -30.68 21.46
CA GLU A 47 -33.11 -31.27 20.22
C GLU A 47 -34.27 -31.68 19.31
N ARG A 48 -34.06 -31.67 17.98
CA ARG A 48 -34.36 -32.87 17.16
C ARG A 48 -33.72 -32.88 15.77
N GLN A 49 -33.03 -33.99 15.54
CA GLN A 49 -32.46 -34.61 14.33
C GLN A 49 -33.05 -34.26 12.95
N MET A 50 -32.15 -34.27 11.95
CA MET A 50 -32.12 -35.08 10.69
C MET A 50 -31.38 -34.29 9.58
N SER A 51 -30.72 -34.86 8.56
CA SER A 51 -30.08 -36.18 8.37
C SER A 51 -29.17 -36.08 7.12
N SER A 52 -28.09 -36.87 7.08
CA SER A 52 -27.39 -37.40 5.88
C SER A 52 -27.44 -36.65 4.52
N GLY A 53 -26.26 -36.26 4.02
CA GLY A 53 -26.05 -35.92 2.60
C GLY A 53 -24.57 -36.05 2.19
N VAL A 54 -24.24 -37.11 1.47
CA VAL A 54 -22.90 -37.39 0.92
C VAL A 54 -22.88 -37.05 -0.57
N THR A 55 -21.83 -36.35 -1.03
CA THR A 55 -21.29 -36.36 -2.41
C THR A 55 -19.87 -35.78 -2.31
N GLU A 56 -18.83 -36.59 -2.44
CA GLU A 56 -18.18 -37.06 -3.69
C GLU A 56 -17.14 -36.08 -4.26
N GLU A 57 -15.92 -36.59 -4.40
CA GLU A 57 -14.78 -35.94 -5.04
C GLU A 57 -14.94 -35.95 -6.56
N MET A 58 -14.45 -34.91 -7.25
CA MET A 58 -14.08 -35.04 -8.66
C MET A 58 -12.66 -34.51 -8.91
N ASN A 59 -11.77 -35.46 -9.17
CA ASN A 59 -10.49 -35.28 -9.85
C ASN A 59 -10.72 -34.67 -11.25
N PRO A 60 -9.73 -33.98 -11.83
CA PRO A 60 -9.21 -34.55 -13.07
C PRO A 60 -7.68 -34.52 -13.18
N SER A 61 -7.13 -35.70 -13.45
CA SER A 61 -5.88 -35.92 -14.16
C SER A 61 -6.27 -36.63 -15.47
N ILE A 62 -5.77 -36.27 -16.65
CA ILE A 62 -4.56 -36.74 -17.35
C ILE A 62 -4.61 -36.00 -18.72
N ILE A 63 -3.52 -35.55 -19.33
CA ILE A 63 -2.78 -36.25 -20.41
C ILE A 63 -1.35 -35.70 -20.51
N ASN A 64 -0.44 -36.64 -20.72
CA ASN A 64 1.01 -36.49 -20.89
C ASN A 64 1.37 -36.08 -22.33
N SER A 65 2.45 -35.31 -22.50
CA SER A 65 3.28 -35.38 -23.71
C SER A 65 4.75 -35.10 -23.36
N GLN A 66 5.54 -36.17 -23.41
CA GLN A 66 6.95 -36.14 -23.84
C GLN A 66 6.92 -35.91 -25.38
N GLU A 67 7.93 -35.46 -26.10
CA GLU A 67 9.39 -35.39 -25.98
C GLU A 67 9.83 -33.94 -26.37
N GLU A 68 11.09 -33.50 -26.44
CA GLU A 68 12.33 -34.17 -26.86
C GLU A 68 13.56 -33.37 -26.38
N THR A 69 14.71 -34.01 -26.29
CA THR A 69 16.00 -33.38 -25.96
C THR A 69 16.73 -32.93 -27.21
N GLU A 70 17.27 -31.71 -27.24
CA GLU A 70 18.43 -31.40 -28.06
C GLU A 70 19.50 -30.63 -27.28
N THR A 71 20.70 -31.21 -27.29
CA THR A 71 21.96 -30.59 -26.87
C THR A 71 22.71 -30.16 -28.11
N THR A 72 23.11 -28.88 -28.19
CA THR A 72 24.08 -28.42 -29.20
C THR A 72 25.25 -27.73 -28.52
N SER A 73 26.37 -28.45 -28.49
CA SER A 73 27.69 -27.89 -28.22
C SER A 73 28.27 -27.32 -29.51
N THR A 74 28.75 -26.08 -29.52
CA THR A 74 29.84 -25.69 -30.43
C THR A 74 30.62 -24.48 -29.90
N SER A 75 31.91 -24.47 -30.22
CA SER A 75 32.91 -23.48 -29.79
C SER A 75 33.47 -22.74 -31.01
N SER A 76 33.63 -21.42 -30.89
CA SER A 76 34.67 -20.59 -31.55
C SER A 76 34.46 -19.13 -31.10
N THR A 77 35.35 -18.42 -30.42
CA THR A 77 36.75 -17.98 -30.72
C THR A 77 36.89 -16.94 -31.84
N SER A 78 37.84 -16.01 -31.63
CA SER A 78 38.28 -14.88 -32.50
C SER A 78 37.33 -13.65 -32.56
N ASP A 79 37.81 -12.39 -32.61
CA ASP A 79 39.19 -11.90 -32.48
C ASP A 79 39.30 -10.45 -31.93
N SER A 80 40.52 -10.12 -31.50
CA SER A 80 41.21 -8.84 -31.29
C SER A 80 40.63 -7.53 -31.83
N THR A 81 40.91 -6.45 -31.09
CA THR A 81 41.87 -5.42 -31.58
C THR A 81 42.79 -4.93 -30.45
N THR A 82 44.09 -5.00 -30.71
CA THR A 82 45.22 -4.40 -29.97
C THR A 82 45.45 -2.93 -30.31
N GLU A 83 46.17 -2.20 -29.45
CA GLU A 83 47.44 -1.47 -29.73
C GLU A 83 48.09 -1.13 -28.36
N VAL A 84 49.34 -1.52 -28.00
CA VAL A 84 50.69 -1.16 -28.54
C VAL A 84 51.05 0.29 -28.09
N SER A 85 52.15 0.63 -27.40
CA SER A 85 53.61 0.34 -27.46
C SER A 85 54.28 0.70 -26.09
N THR A 86 55.55 0.46 -25.70
CA THR A 86 56.73 -0.36 -26.12
C THR A 86 57.83 -0.28 -25.03
N SER A 87 58.61 -1.36 -24.83
CA SER A 87 60.11 -1.50 -24.78
C SER A 87 61.00 -0.53 -23.93
N GLU A 88 62.23 -0.81 -23.45
CA GLU A 88 63.33 -1.81 -23.63
C GLU A 88 63.95 -2.14 -22.21
N VAL A 89 64.59 -3.28 -21.84
CA VAL A 89 65.85 -3.98 -22.29
C VAL A 89 67.10 -3.08 -22.04
N THR A 90 68.24 -3.41 -21.36
CA THR A 90 69.06 -4.66 -21.19
C THR A 90 70.08 -4.61 -20.01
N THR A 91 70.43 -5.79 -19.45
CA THR A 91 71.74 -6.33 -18.91
C THR A 91 72.91 -5.53 -18.29
N VAL A 92 73.41 -6.07 -17.16
CA VAL A 92 74.78 -6.17 -16.53
C VAL A 92 76.00 -5.30 -16.93
N ASN A 93 76.79 -4.89 -15.91
CA ASN A 93 78.22 -5.25 -15.73
C ASN A 93 78.83 -4.79 -14.36
N ASP A 94 80.03 -5.30 -14.04
CA ASP A 94 80.75 -5.25 -12.75
C ASP A 94 81.50 -3.94 -12.40
N THR A 95 81.96 -3.80 -11.14
CA THR A 95 83.40 -3.66 -10.72
C THR A 95 83.61 -2.81 -9.42
N GLU A 96 84.63 -3.23 -8.66
CA GLU A 96 85.16 -2.93 -7.31
C GLU A 96 85.52 -1.48 -6.85
N ASN A 97 85.81 -1.40 -5.53
CA ASN A 97 86.68 -0.44 -4.80
C ASN A 97 86.09 0.97 -4.47
N SER A 98 86.44 1.65 -3.37
CA SER A 98 87.40 1.38 -2.27
C SER A 98 86.99 2.04 -0.93
N SER A 99 87.87 1.95 0.07
CA SER A 99 87.87 2.45 1.47
C SER A 99 87.39 3.92 1.69
N ASP A 100 87.14 4.44 2.91
CA ASP A 100 87.96 4.27 4.13
C ASP A 100 87.30 4.74 5.46
N ASP A 101 88.11 4.62 6.52
CA ASP A 101 88.16 5.42 7.76
C ASP A 101 87.41 4.99 9.04
N THR A 102 88.11 4.10 9.74
CA THR A 102 88.57 4.26 11.14
C THR A 102 87.64 4.02 12.33
N GLU A 103 87.97 2.93 13.02
CA GLU A 103 87.80 2.69 14.46
C GLU A 103 89.15 2.90 15.16
N THR A 104 89.20 3.48 16.37
CA THR A 104 90.32 3.22 17.31
C THR A 104 89.98 3.50 18.78
N THR A 105 89.91 2.42 19.57
CA THR A 105 90.38 2.25 20.97
C THR A 105 90.02 3.24 22.09
N LEU A 106 89.64 2.66 23.23
CA LEU A 106 90.40 2.83 24.48
C LEU A 106 90.63 1.46 25.15
N GLU A 107 91.89 1.14 25.44
CA GLU A 107 92.30 0.00 26.27
C GLU A 107 92.24 0.37 27.76
N THR A 108 92.13 -0.64 28.64
CA THR A 108 93.06 -0.77 29.79
C THR A 108 93.30 -2.25 30.12
N SER A 109 94.46 -2.56 30.70
CA SER A 109 95.13 -3.85 30.63
C SER A 109 95.17 -4.66 31.94
N GLN A 110 95.75 -5.86 31.81
CA GLN A 110 95.86 -7.00 32.73
C GLN A 110 96.51 -6.71 34.10
N SER A 111 96.27 -7.63 35.05
CA SER A 111 97.30 -8.09 35.99
C SER A 111 97.29 -9.63 36.07
N ASN A 112 98.49 -10.23 36.16
CA ASN A 112 98.70 -11.67 36.37
C ASN A 112 99.11 -11.92 37.84
N GLU A 113 98.71 -13.03 38.42
CA GLU A 113 99.45 -13.71 39.51
C GLU A 113 99.40 -15.24 39.33
N ASP A 114 100.28 -15.93 40.06
CA ASP A 114 100.84 -17.23 39.71
C ASP A 114 100.14 -18.45 40.37
N THR A 115 100.34 -19.63 39.76
CA THR A 115 100.12 -21.04 40.17
C THR A 115 99.52 -21.38 41.56
N PRO A 116 98.62 -22.39 41.67
CA PRO A 116 99.03 -23.79 41.44
C PRO A 116 98.06 -24.72 40.68
N ILE A 117 98.62 -25.80 40.14
CA ILE A 117 97.92 -26.88 39.43
C ILE A 117 97.10 -27.73 40.42
N ALA A 118 95.81 -27.89 40.14
CA ALA A 118 94.88 -28.79 40.83
C ALA A 118 94.13 -29.67 39.79
N PRO A 119 93.58 -30.83 40.18
CA PRO A 119 93.38 -31.95 39.26
C PRO A 119 92.30 -31.69 38.19
N ALA A 120 92.46 -32.32 37.03
CA ALA A 120 91.52 -32.27 35.94
C ALA A 120 90.10 -32.65 36.42
N LYS A 121 89.20 -31.67 36.38
CA LYS A 121 87.78 -31.85 36.71
C LYS A 121 87.17 -32.79 35.68
N ALA A 122 86.64 -33.93 36.13
CA ALA A 122 85.89 -34.83 35.27
C ALA A 122 84.73 -34.07 34.59
N GLU A 123 84.55 -34.29 33.29
CA GLU A 123 83.43 -33.69 32.54
C GLU A 123 82.10 -34.17 33.14
N GLU A 124 81.30 -33.23 33.66
CA GLU A 124 79.96 -33.49 34.19
C GLU A 124 79.07 -33.91 33.01
N LYS A 125 78.65 -35.18 32.96
CA LYS A 125 77.82 -35.67 31.86
C LYS A 125 76.51 -34.90 31.78
N VAL A 126 76.28 -34.26 30.64
CA VAL A 126 75.05 -33.54 30.35
C VAL A 126 74.02 -34.53 29.82
N PRO A 127 72.87 -34.72 30.51
CA PRO A 127 71.88 -35.71 30.11
C PRO A 127 71.26 -35.40 28.74
N ASP A 128 71.16 -36.42 27.90
CA ASP A 128 70.47 -36.37 26.62
C ASP A 128 69.04 -36.93 26.75
N ILE A 129 68.00 -36.18 26.34
CA ILE A 129 66.68 -36.77 26.05
C ILE A 129 66.65 -37.24 24.59
N ASN A 130 66.51 -38.54 24.41
CA ASN A 130 66.41 -39.21 23.12
C ASN A 130 64.95 -39.58 22.86
N TYR A 131 64.46 -39.41 21.63
CA TYR A 131 63.07 -39.72 21.28
C TYR A 131 62.89 -40.06 19.81
N GLN A 132 61.84 -40.84 19.52
CA GLN A 132 61.39 -41.17 18.17
C GLN A 132 59.87 -41.30 18.14
N THR A 133 59.27 -41.06 16.98
CA THR A 133 57.83 -41.13 16.77
C THR A 133 57.47 -42.15 15.68
N HIS A 134 56.30 -42.77 15.83
CA HIS A 134 55.64 -43.56 14.80
C HIS A 134 54.71 -42.65 14.01
N ILE A 135 54.88 -42.59 12.70
CA ILE A 135 54.13 -41.70 11.81
C ILE A 135 53.30 -42.54 10.85
N GLN A 136 52.08 -42.09 10.59
CA GLN A 136 51.22 -42.62 9.54
C GLN A 136 52.01 -42.84 8.23
N ASP A 137 51.82 -44.01 7.63
CA ASP A 137 52.34 -44.41 6.31
C ASP A 137 53.87 -44.36 6.14
N ILE A 138 54.62 -44.14 7.24
CA ILE A 138 56.10 -44.14 7.30
C ILE A 138 56.61 -45.16 8.34
N GLY A 139 55.91 -45.31 9.47
CA GLY A 139 56.37 -46.13 10.60
C GLY A 139 57.25 -45.36 11.57
N TRP A 140 58.15 -46.07 12.27
CA TRP A 140 59.11 -45.46 13.21
C TRP A 140 60.20 -44.68 12.46
N GLN A 141 60.34 -43.39 12.77
CA GLN A 141 61.53 -42.63 12.39
C GLN A 141 62.74 -42.99 13.26
N GLY A 142 63.93 -42.58 12.82
CA GLY A 142 65.14 -42.67 13.62
C GLY A 142 65.07 -41.85 14.91
N VAL A 143 65.89 -42.24 15.89
CA VAL A 143 66.03 -41.53 17.17
C VAL A 143 66.71 -40.19 16.94
N VAL A 144 66.09 -39.13 17.47
CA VAL A 144 66.61 -37.77 17.53
C VAL A 144 66.82 -37.36 18.99
N LYS A 145 67.57 -36.29 19.25
CA LYS A 145 67.89 -35.85 20.61
C LYS A 145 67.74 -34.35 20.84
N ASN A 146 67.57 -33.97 22.11
CA ASN A 146 67.80 -32.62 22.65
C ASN A 146 67.33 -31.44 21.76
N GLY A 147 66.07 -31.48 21.32
CA GLY A 147 65.39 -30.39 20.61
C GLY A 147 65.34 -30.54 19.09
N GLU A 148 65.92 -31.59 18.52
CA GLU A 148 65.70 -31.99 17.12
C GLU A 148 64.21 -32.33 16.86
N ILE A 149 63.75 -32.27 15.61
CA ILE A 149 62.34 -32.55 15.28
C ILE A 149 62.16 -34.05 15.04
N SER A 150 61.26 -34.70 15.78
CA SER A 150 60.71 -36.00 15.41
C SER A 150 59.29 -35.82 14.88
N GLY A 151 58.98 -36.36 13.70
CA GLY A 151 57.70 -36.16 13.03
C GLY A 151 57.82 -35.69 11.58
N THR A 152 56.76 -35.05 11.10
CA THR A 152 56.77 -34.27 9.85
C THR A 152 56.11 -32.92 10.05
N SER A 153 56.57 -31.90 9.33
CA SER A 153 55.85 -30.64 9.16
C SER A 153 55.38 -30.52 7.72
N ARG A 154 54.21 -29.91 7.50
CA ARG A 154 53.60 -29.65 6.17
C ARG A 154 53.31 -30.87 5.28
N ARG A 155 53.41 -32.11 5.81
CA ARG A 155 53.06 -33.35 5.09
C ARG A 155 51.69 -33.92 5.46
N SER A 156 51.00 -33.32 6.42
CA SER A 156 49.67 -33.73 6.91
C SER A 156 49.59 -35.17 7.46
N LEU A 157 50.73 -35.75 7.88
CA LEU A 157 50.80 -37.09 8.46
C LEU A 157 50.70 -37.02 9.99
N ARG A 158 49.83 -37.84 10.57
CA ARG A 158 49.67 -37.95 12.03
C ARG A 158 50.83 -38.71 12.68
N LEU A 159 51.19 -38.29 13.89
CA LEU A 159 51.86 -39.17 14.85
C LEU A 159 50.84 -40.18 15.40
N GLU A 160 51.29 -41.40 15.64
CA GLU A 160 50.46 -42.50 16.19
C GLU A 160 51.02 -43.05 17.51
N GLY A 161 52.33 -42.89 17.73
CA GLY A 161 53.02 -43.32 18.94
C GLY A 161 54.37 -42.64 19.13
N ILE A 162 54.90 -42.71 20.34
CA ILE A 162 56.18 -42.12 20.73
C ILE A 162 56.93 -43.04 21.70
N LYS A 163 58.26 -43.00 21.63
CA LYS A 163 59.20 -43.57 22.60
C LYS A 163 60.25 -42.52 22.93
N MET A 164 60.66 -42.45 24.18
CA MET A 164 61.76 -41.60 24.65
C MET A 164 62.46 -42.21 25.86
N ASN A 165 63.74 -41.88 26.02
CA ASN A 165 64.56 -42.25 27.18
C ASN A 165 65.65 -41.21 27.43
N ILE A 166 66.14 -41.17 28.67
CA ILE A 166 67.33 -40.39 29.02
C ILE A 166 68.57 -41.25 28.77
N SER A 167 69.65 -40.64 28.29
CA SER A 167 70.99 -41.24 28.26
C SER A 167 72.04 -40.21 28.70
N ASN A 168 73.32 -40.62 28.72
CA ASN A 168 74.45 -39.72 28.99
C ASN A 168 74.31 -38.94 30.31
N SER A 169 73.87 -39.62 31.37
CA SER A 169 73.58 -39.04 32.69
C SER A 169 74.24 -39.87 33.77
N ASP A 170 74.87 -39.22 34.74
CA ASP A 170 75.29 -39.83 36.01
C ASP A 170 74.26 -39.60 37.14
N LEU A 171 73.23 -38.78 36.90
CA LEU A 171 72.10 -38.59 37.81
C LEU A 171 71.10 -39.74 37.69
N ALA A 172 70.64 -40.28 38.83
CA ALA A 172 69.63 -41.32 38.85
C ALA A 172 68.25 -40.76 38.48
N GLY A 173 67.50 -41.46 37.63
CA GLY A 173 66.16 -41.03 37.24
C GLY A 173 65.76 -41.48 35.84
N SER A 174 64.58 -41.03 35.41
CA SER A 174 63.90 -41.50 34.21
C SER A 174 62.93 -40.48 33.65
N VAL A 175 62.58 -40.62 32.37
CA VAL A 175 61.48 -39.87 31.75
C VAL A 175 60.20 -40.72 31.74
N GLU A 176 59.11 -40.11 32.19
CA GLU A 176 57.76 -40.68 32.13
C GLU A 176 56.86 -39.80 31.27
N TYR A 177 56.05 -40.44 30.42
CA TYR A 177 55.23 -39.74 29.43
C TYR A 177 53.93 -40.47 29.15
N ARG A 178 52.91 -39.70 28.74
CA ARG A 178 51.63 -40.23 28.27
C ARG A 178 51.09 -39.40 27.12
N THR A 179 50.32 -40.04 26.24
CA THR A 179 49.64 -39.38 25.13
C THR A 179 48.12 -39.41 25.26
N HIS A 180 47.46 -38.37 24.77
CA HIS A 180 46.03 -38.39 24.44
C HIS A 180 45.88 -38.95 23.02
N VAL A 181 45.14 -40.04 22.87
CA VAL A 181 44.94 -40.72 21.59
C VAL A 181 43.48 -40.59 21.16
N GLN A 182 43.23 -40.41 19.87
CA GLN A 182 41.89 -40.46 19.28
C GLN A 182 41.08 -41.65 19.84
N GLU A 183 39.82 -41.39 20.21
CA GLU A 183 38.82 -42.36 20.71
C GLU A 183 39.19 -43.11 22.01
N ILE A 184 40.42 -42.98 22.51
CA ILE A 184 40.90 -43.61 23.76
C ILE A 184 41.05 -42.57 24.88
N GLY A 185 41.42 -41.34 24.55
CA GLY A 185 41.75 -40.29 25.52
C GLY A 185 43.17 -40.41 26.09
N TRP A 186 43.40 -39.87 27.29
CA TRP A 186 44.69 -39.95 27.99
C TRP A 186 45.00 -41.38 28.44
N GLN A 187 46.08 -41.94 27.92
CA GLN A 187 46.61 -43.24 28.38
C GLN A 187 47.37 -43.11 29.72
N GLY A 188 47.76 -44.25 30.30
CA GLY A 188 48.65 -44.29 31.46
C GLY A 188 50.05 -43.74 31.14
N TYR A 189 50.77 -43.29 32.17
CA TYR A 189 52.18 -42.97 32.05
C TYR A 189 52.99 -44.23 31.76
N VAL A 190 53.87 -44.15 30.76
CA VAL A 190 54.89 -45.16 30.46
C VAL A 190 56.27 -44.56 30.72
N LYS A 191 57.26 -45.44 30.92
CA LYS A 191 58.61 -45.09 31.35
C LYS A 191 59.63 -45.54 30.29
N ASP A 192 60.70 -44.76 30.08
CA ASP A 192 61.91 -45.08 29.29
C ASP A 192 61.77 -46.17 28.20
N ASN A 193 61.74 -45.77 26.92
CA ASN A 193 61.61 -46.63 25.73
C ASN A 193 60.30 -47.45 25.57
N GLN A 194 59.40 -47.47 26.55
CA GLN A 194 58.05 -48.03 26.40
C GLN A 194 57.19 -47.23 25.41
N LEU A 195 56.27 -47.89 24.71
CA LEU A 195 55.37 -47.21 23.77
C LEU A 195 54.29 -46.41 24.51
N SER A 196 54.21 -45.10 24.24
CA SER A 196 53.00 -44.31 24.47
C SER A 196 52.30 -44.05 23.13
N GLY A 197 50.98 -44.21 23.07
CA GLY A 197 50.21 -44.16 21.82
C GLY A 197 49.72 -45.53 21.35
N THR A 198 49.73 -45.74 20.04
CA THR A 198 49.37 -47.01 19.39
C THR A 198 50.33 -47.33 18.23
N SER A 199 50.30 -48.59 17.78
CA SER A 199 51.03 -49.07 16.60
C SER A 199 50.09 -49.96 15.80
N GLY A 200 50.01 -49.75 14.48
CA GLY A 200 49.13 -50.53 13.59
C GLY A 200 47.62 -50.36 13.80
N LYS A 201 47.17 -49.37 14.61
CA LYS A 201 45.74 -49.08 14.87
C LYS A 201 45.21 -47.87 14.10
N SER A 202 46.05 -47.15 13.38
CA SER A 202 45.69 -45.94 12.61
C SER A 202 45.09 -44.79 13.43
N LEU A 203 45.31 -44.75 14.75
CA LEU A 203 44.79 -43.71 15.64
C LEU A 203 45.83 -42.60 15.83
N ARG A 204 45.42 -41.34 15.64
CA ARG A 204 46.29 -40.17 15.87
C ARG A 204 46.55 -39.94 17.36
N LEU A 205 47.74 -39.44 17.67
CA LEU A 205 47.99 -38.66 18.89
C LEU A 205 47.35 -37.27 18.73
N GLU A 206 46.81 -36.72 19.82
CA GLU A 206 46.21 -35.38 19.88
C GLU A 206 46.93 -34.47 20.90
N ALA A 207 47.49 -35.04 21.96
CA ALA A 207 48.28 -34.33 22.97
C ALA A 207 49.29 -35.25 23.68
N ILE A 208 50.23 -34.66 24.41
CA ILE A 208 51.26 -35.35 25.21
C ILE A 208 51.51 -34.63 26.54
N GLN A 209 51.88 -35.40 27.57
CA GLN A 209 52.47 -34.93 28.82
C GLN A 209 53.76 -35.72 29.09
N ILE A 210 54.80 -35.03 29.53
CA ILE A 210 56.15 -35.56 29.80
C ILE A 210 56.63 -35.00 31.15
N ARG A 211 57.20 -35.86 31.99
CA ARG A 211 57.78 -35.51 33.29
C ARG A 211 59.08 -36.26 33.54
N LEU A 212 59.94 -35.66 34.35
CA LEU A 212 61.15 -36.30 34.87
C LEU A 212 60.88 -36.90 36.25
N THR A 213 61.63 -37.92 36.61
CA THR A 213 61.57 -38.62 37.91
C THR A 213 62.98 -38.87 38.44
N GLY A 214 63.14 -38.98 39.76
CA GLY A 214 64.46 -39.16 40.39
C GLY A 214 65.26 -37.86 40.52
N GLU A 215 66.57 -37.99 40.71
CA GLU A 215 67.53 -36.90 40.90
C GLU A 215 67.59 -35.96 39.69
N ILE A 216 67.43 -36.49 38.47
CA ILE A 216 67.40 -35.66 37.26
C ILE A 216 66.23 -34.66 37.24
N ALA A 217 65.10 -34.96 37.90
CA ALA A 217 63.98 -34.02 38.06
C ALA A 217 64.28 -32.88 39.06
N ASN A 218 65.30 -33.06 39.90
CA ASN A 218 65.79 -32.03 40.81
C ASN A 218 66.77 -31.09 40.10
N ALA A 219 67.54 -31.58 39.12
CA ALA A 219 68.57 -30.83 38.41
C ALA A 219 68.14 -30.25 37.05
N TYR A 220 67.13 -30.83 36.38
CA TYR A 220 66.66 -30.43 35.05
C TYR A 220 65.15 -30.26 34.99
N ASP A 221 64.71 -29.41 34.07
CA ASP A 221 63.32 -29.28 33.61
C ASP A 221 63.20 -29.86 32.20
N VAL A 222 62.11 -30.57 31.91
CA VAL A 222 61.78 -31.03 30.55
C VAL A 222 60.82 -30.06 29.89
N TYR A 223 61.26 -29.49 28.77
CA TYR A 223 60.48 -28.60 27.91
C TYR A 223 60.13 -29.30 26.61
N TYR A 224 58.88 -29.23 26.18
CA TYR A 224 58.41 -29.88 24.96
C TYR A 224 57.32 -29.08 24.27
N ARG A 225 57.33 -29.10 22.94
CA ARG A 225 56.26 -28.53 22.11
C ARG A 225 55.93 -29.46 20.97
N VAL A 226 54.74 -29.28 20.40
CA VAL A 226 54.22 -30.11 19.31
C VAL A 226 53.72 -29.26 18.16
N HIS A 227 53.84 -29.78 16.95
CA HIS A 227 53.20 -29.27 15.74
C HIS A 227 51.84 -29.96 15.60
N ILE A 228 50.76 -29.20 15.49
CA ILE A 228 49.41 -29.73 15.27
C ILE A 228 48.81 -29.26 13.94
N GLU A 229 47.88 -30.06 13.41
CA GLU A 229 47.07 -29.74 12.24
C GLU A 229 46.46 -28.32 12.31
N ASP A 230 46.47 -27.62 11.17
CA ASP A 230 45.94 -26.26 10.95
C ASP A 230 46.52 -25.12 11.81
N LYS A 231 47.34 -25.41 12.84
CA LYS A 231 47.88 -24.39 13.77
C LYS A 231 49.41 -24.31 13.77
N GLY A 232 50.10 -25.37 13.36
CA GLY A 232 51.56 -25.43 13.37
C GLY A 232 52.13 -25.70 14.78
N TRP A 233 53.34 -25.20 15.04
CA TRP A 233 53.99 -25.33 16.35
C TRP A 233 53.27 -24.53 17.43
N LEU A 234 52.83 -25.23 18.49
CA LEU A 234 52.37 -24.61 19.73
C LEU A 234 53.56 -24.19 20.61
N ASN A 235 53.28 -23.46 21.70
CA ASN A 235 54.32 -23.05 22.64
C ASN A 235 54.88 -24.24 23.45
N TRP A 236 55.98 -24.01 24.17
CA TRP A 236 56.60 -25.00 25.05
C TRP A 236 55.77 -25.23 26.32
N ALA A 237 55.42 -26.49 26.56
CA ALA A 237 54.99 -27.00 27.86
C ALA A 237 56.23 -27.36 28.70
N LYS A 238 56.12 -27.18 30.01
CA LYS A 238 57.12 -27.57 31.01
C LYS A 238 56.57 -28.70 31.90
N ASN A 239 57.41 -29.66 32.30
CA ASN A 239 57.17 -30.60 33.41
C ASN A 239 55.69 -30.96 33.73
N SER A 240 55.15 -32.01 33.12
CA SER A 240 53.75 -32.46 33.29
C SER A 240 52.65 -31.53 32.75
N GLU A 241 52.92 -30.32 32.26
CA GLU A 241 51.93 -29.52 31.52
C GLU A 241 51.49 -30.23 30.22
N SER A 242 50.27 -30.01 29.73
CA SER A 242 49.87 -30.60 28.45
C SER A 242 50.50 -29.86 27.27
N ALA A 243 50.84 -30.59 26.20
CA ALA A 243 51.16 -30.02 24.89
C ALA A 243 50.26 -30.65 23.81
N GLY A 244 49.69 -29.84 22.91
CA GLY A 244 48.82 -30.30 21.81
C GLY A 244 47.39 -29.79 21.88
N SER A 245 46.41 -30.64 21.58
CA SER A 245 44.99 -30.27 21.66
C SER A 245 44.11 -31.35 22.28
N GLN A 246 42.96 -30.93 22.81
CA GLN A 246 41.92 -31.83 23.30
C GLN A 246 40.54 -31.33 22.88
N SER A 247 39.60 -32.25 22.62
CA SER A 247 38.21 -31.93 22.19
C SER A 247 38.10 -31.14 20.88
N ALA A 248 39.17 -31.14 20.07
CA ALA A 248 39.27 -30.43 18.79
C ALA A 248 39.55 -31.35 17.58
N ALA A 249 39.83 -32.63 17.83
CA ALA A 249 40.16 -33.65 16.83
C ALA A 249 41.42 -33.39 15.97
N LYS A 250 42.28 -32.42 16.34
CA LYS A 250 43.50 -32.10 15.60
C LYS A 250 44.62 -33.09 15.94
N ARG A 251 45.24 -33.67 14.92
CA ARG A 251 46.42 -34.56 15.05
C ARG A 251 47.67 -33.80 15.48
N LEU A 252 48.54 -34.46 16.25
CA LEU A 252 49.96 -34.13 16.31
C LEU A 252 50.64 -34.57 15.00
N GLU A 253 51.57 -33.77 14.49
CA GLU A 253 52.35 -34.05 13.28
C GLU A 253 53.86 -34.12 13.56
N ALA A 254 54.34 -33.39 14.57
CA ALA A 254 55.72 -33.44 15.05
C ALA A 254 55.87 -33.01 16.52
N ILE A 255 57.03 -33.32 17.12
CA ILE A 255 57.40 -32.97 18.50
C ILE A 255 58.87 -32.55 18.60
N GLN A 256 59.16 -31.63 19.52
CA GLN A 256 60.51 -31.30 20.00
C GLN A 256 60.54 -31.41 21.53
N ILE A 257 61.60 -31.99 22.09
CA ILE A 257 61.79 -32.19 23.53
C ILE A 257 63.22 -31.78 23.90
N LYS A 258 63.38 -30.97 24.94
CA LYS A 258 64.67 -30.50 25.46
C LYS A 258 64.73 -30.71 26.97
N LEU A 259 65.91 -31.07 27.47
CA LEU A 259 66.28 -30.86 28.87
C LEU A 259 66.93 -29.49 28.99
N VAL A 260 66.59 -28.75 30.04
CA VAL A 260 67.15 -27.44 30.39
C VAL A 260 67.55 -27.49 31.86
N LYS A 261 68.74 -26.99 32.24
CA LYS A 261 69.19 -27.07 33.63
C LYS A 261 68.29 -26.17 34.48
N LYS A 262 67.92 -26.66 35.67
CA LYS A 262 66.89 -26.00 36.48
C LYS A 262 67.40 -24.64 36.97
N GLY A 263 66.67 -23.58 36.60
CA GLY A 263 67.05 -22.19 36.83
C GLY A 263 67.59 -21.46 35.59
N GLU A 264 67.87 -22.15 34.49
CA GLU A 264 68.17 -21.53 33.20
C GLU A 264 66.89 -21.04 32.49
N ALA A 265 67.08 -20.23 31.44
CA ALA A 265 65.98 -19.66 30.67
C ALA A 265 65.17 -20.73 29.92
N ALA A 266 63.84 -20.58 29.93
CA ALA A 266 62.95 -21.41 29.13
C ALA A 266 63.21 -21.21 27.62
N PRO A 267 63.04 -22.24 26.76
CA PRO A 267 63.13 -22.07 25.32
C PRO A 267 62.10 -21.05 24.80
N GLU A 268 62.52 -20.18 23.89
CA GLU A 268 61.65 -19.13 23.33
C GLU A 268 60.44 -19.71 22.57
N GLY A 269 59.28 -19.07 22.78
CA GLY A 269 58.03 -19.39 22.11
C GLY A 269 56.86 -18.52 22.59
N ASN A 270 55.87 -18.34 21.72
CA ASN A 270 54.71 -17.47 21.95
C ASN A 270 53.40 -18.28 21.87
N GLY A 271 52.38 -17.86 22.62
CA GLY A 271 51.05 -18.49 22.64
C GLY A 271 50.91 -19.61 23.69
N LYS A 272 49.90 -20.46 23.52
CA LYS A 272 49.60 -21.60 24.41
C LYS A 272 50.33 -22.87 23.94
N ALA A 273 50.75 -23.71 24.88
CA ALA A 273 51.23 -25.07 24.59
C ALA A 273 50.09 -26.09 24.36
N PHE A 274 48.92 -25.82 24.93
CA PHE A 274 47.73 -26.69 24.87
C PHE A 274 46.48 -25.89 24.50
N LEU A 275 45.69 -26.42 23.56
CA LEU A 275 44.44 -25.81 23.07
C LEU A 275 43.25 -26.74 23.33
N ILE A 276 42.16 -26.22 23.90
CA ILE A 276 41.00 -27.03 24.24
C ILE A 276 39.77 -26.62 23.41
N GLY A 277 39.08 -27.61 22.86
CA GLY A 277 37.81 -27.43 22.16
C GLY A 277 37.93 -26.50 20.95
N ASN A 278 37.19 -25.40 20.98
CA ASN A 278 37.13 -24.47 19.86
C ASN A 278 38.43 -23.66 19.66
N GLU A 279 39.33 -23.57 20.65
CA GLU A 279 40.62 -22.88 20.50
C GLU A 279 41.52 -23.52 19.42
N ALA A 280 41.44 -24.85 19.26
CA ALA A 280 42.17 -25.60 18.24
C ALA A 280 41.38 -25.76 16.92
N LYS A 281 40.12 -25.34 16.84
CA LYS A 281 39.34 -25.39 15.59
C LYS A 281 39.68 -24.23 14.66
N ARG A 282 39.35 -24.35 13.37
CA ARG A 282 39.30 -23.21 12.45
C ARG A 282 38.02 -22.39 12.71
N PRO A 283 37.99 -21.07 12.42
CA PRO A 283 36.81 -20.23 12.63
C PRO A 283 35.52 -20.75 11.98
N ASP A 284 35.65 -21.47 10.87
CA ASP A 284 34.54 -22.04 10.09
C ASP A 284 34.00 -23.37 10.65
N GLU A 285 34.73 -23.99 11.58
CA GLU A 285 34.34 -25.20 12.32
C GLU A 285 33.64 -24.87 13.67
N ILE A 286 33.69 -23.60 14.11
CA ILE A 286 33.06 -23.10 15.33
C ILE A 286 31.58 -22.83 15.06
N LYS A 287 30.66 -23.42 15.83
CA LYS A 287 29.21 -23.21 15.65
C LYS A 287 28.66 -22.30 16.75
N PRO A 288 28.71 -20.96 16.59
CA PRO A 288 28.24 -20.03 17.61
C PRO A 288 26.74 -20.19 17.84
N THR A 289 26.32 -20.28 19.09
CA THR A 289 24.90 -20.41 19.46
C THR A 289 24.35 -19.06 19.93
N VAL A 290 23.30 -18.56 19.27
CA VAL A 290 22.53 -17.43 19.81
C VAL A 290 21.55 -17.92 20.87
N ASN A 291 21.49 -17.20 21.99
CA ASN A 291 20.60 -17.44 23.13
C ASN A 291 19.85 -16.13 23.41
N TYR A 292 18.54 -16.17 23.62
CA TYR A 292 17.75 -14.96 23.81
C TYR A 292 16.51 -15.19 24.67
N GLN A 293 16.02 -14.11 25.28
CA GLN A 293 14.79 -14.09 26.05
C GLN A 293 14.08 -12.75 25.86
N THR A 294 12.76 -12.76 26.05
CA THR A 294 11.88 -11.60 25.92
C THR A 294 11.12 -11.33 27.21
N HIS A 295 10.88 -10.04 27.49
CA HIS A 295 9.91 -9.59 28.48
C HIS A 295 8.58 -9.37 27.77
N VAL A 296 7.53 -10.08 28.20
CA VAL A 296 6.18 -10.01 27.62
C VAL A 296 5.23 -9.37 28.62
N GLN A 297 4.36 -8.49 28.16
CA GLN A 297 3.31 -7.87 28.97
C GLN A 297 2.48 -8.93 29.71
N ASN A 298 2.18 -8.65 30.98
CA ASN A 298 1.43 -9.53 31.90
C ASN A 298 2.06 -10.91 32.19
N ILE A 299 3.27 -11.20 31.68
CA ILE A 299 4.00 -12.47 31.90
C ILE A 299 5.37 -12.20 32.54
N GLY A 300 6.05 -11.12 32.15
CA GLY A 300 7.42 -10.81 32.56
C GLY A 300 8.47 -11.48 31.67
N TRP A 301 9.66 -11.72 32.22
CA TRP A 301 10.74 -12.43 31.50
C TRP A 301 10.40 -13.91 31.32
N GLN A 302 10.37 -14.36 30.08
CA GLN A 302 10.32 -15.78 29.73
C GLN A 302 11.72 -16.41 29.80
N GLY A 303 11.77 -17.75 29.78
CA GLY A 303 13.02 -18.51 29.75
C GLY A 303 13.87 -18.23 28.50
N VAL A 304 15.19 -18.49 28.63
CA VAL A 304 16.13 -18.36 27.51
C VAL A 304 15.89 -19.47 26.49
N VAL A 305 15.68 -19.08 25.24
CA VAL A 305 15.56 -19.96 24.07
C VAL A 305 16.82 -19.86 23.19
N LYS A 306 17.03 -20.86 22.33
CA LYS A 306 18.22 -21.03 21.50
C LYS A 306 17.99 -20.72 20.02
N ASN A 307 19.06 -20.86 19.25
CA ASN A 307 19.11 -20.68 17.80
C ASN A 307 17.91 -21.31 17.06
N GLY A 308 17.01 -20.47 16.56
CA GLY A 308 15.83 -20.86 15.80
C GLY A 308 14.58 -21.23 16.61
N GLU A 309 14.58 -21.14 17.94
CA GLU A 309 13.38 -21.31 18.77
C GLU A 309 12.51 -20.02 18.79
N ILE A 310 11.33 -20.03 19.43
CA ILE A 310 10.46 -18.85 19.49
C ILE A 310 10.50 -18.25 20.90
N ALA A 311 10.83 -16.97 21.01
CA ALA A 311 10.67 -16.19 22.23
C ALA A 311 9.46 -15.26 22.08
N GLY A 312 8.63 -15.11 23.13
CA GLY A 312 7.41 -14.31 23.13
C GLY A 312 6.13 -15.15 23.16
N THR A 313 5.08 -14.63 22.52
CA THR A 313 3.81 -15.32 22.27
C THR A 313 3.38 -15.10 20.81
N SER A 314 2.44 -15.90 20.29
CA SER A 314 1.94 -15.71 18.92
C SER A 314 0.43 -15.90 18.89
N GLY A 315 -0.28 -14.92 18.34
CA GLY A 315 -1.74 -14.88 18.27
C GLY A 315 -2.40 -14.57 19.62
N LYS A 316 -1.64 -14.07 20.61
CA LYS A 316 -2.16 -13.78 21.97
C LYS A 316 -2.40 -12.30 22.25
N ASN A 317 -2.02 -11.40 21.34
CA ASN A 317 -2.16 -9.94 21.53
C ASN A 317 -1.49 -9.46 22.84
N LEU A 318 -0.32 -10.02 23.15
CA LEU A 318 0.53 -9.63 24.28
C LEU A 318 1.84 -9.07 23.73
N GLN A 319 2.09 -7.79 24.01
CA GLN A 319 3.26 -7.07 23.50
C GLN A 319 4.57 -7.56 24.14
N LEU A 320 5.62 -7.68 23.33
CA LEU A 320 7.01 -7.64 23.81
C LEU A 320 7.30 -6.23 24.32
N GLU A 321 7.99 -6.13 25.45
CA GLU A 321 8.42 -4.84 26.04
C GLU A 321 9.94 -4.68 26.06
N ALA A 322 10.68 -5.80 26.18
CA ALA A 322 12.14 -5.83 26.14
C ALA A 322 12.69 -7.17 25.65
N ILE A 323 13.97 -7.15 25.28
CA ILE A 323 14.72 -8.32 24.80
C ILE A 323 16.16 -8.29 25.31
N LYS A 324 16.73 -9.48 25.53
CA LYS A 324 18.17 -9.72 25.69
C LYS A 324 18.59 -10.81 24.71
N ILE A 325 19.67 -10.58 23.97
CA ILE A 325 20.23 -11.52 23.00
C ILE A 325 21.72 -11.66 23.31
N ASN A 326 22.20 -12.88 23.44
CA ASN A 326 23.59 -13.19 23.71
C ASN A 326 24.13 -14.19 22.68
N LEU A 327 25.36 -13.97 22.22
CA LEU A 327 26.08 -14.94 21.42
C LEU A 327 26.99 -15.78 22.33
N SER A 328 26.89 -17.09 22.24
CA SER A 328 27.66 -18.03 23.06
C SER A 328 28.61 -18.84 22.20
N ASP A 329 29.85 -18.33 22.11
CA ASP A 329 31.09 -19.08 21.92
C ASP A 329 32.25 -18.17 22.33
N ALA A 330 33.24 -18.67 23.08
CA ALA A 330 34.37 -17.86 23.53
C ALA A 330 35.53 -17.82 22.51
N ALA A 331 35.54 -18.72 21.53
CA ALA A 331 36.68 -18.91 20.62
C ALA A 331 36.59 -18.09 19.32
N LEU A 332 35.48 -17.39 19.06
CA LEU A 332 35.30 -16.54 17.88
C LEU A 332 34.96 -15.12 18.34
N ALA A 333 35.88 -14.18 18.14
CA ALA A 333 35.75 -12.82 18.65
C ALA A 333 34.58 -12.07 17.99
N GLY A 334 33.85 -11.26 18.77
CA GLY A 334 32.77 -10.41 18.28
C GLY A 334 31.52 -10.39 19.16
N ASN A 335 30.50 -9.66 18.71
CA ASN A 335 29.23 -9.51 19.44
C ASN A 335 28.03 -9.77 18.53
N ILE A 336 26.89 -10.11 19.14
CA ILE A 336 25.58 -9.84 18.55
C ILE A 336 25.09 -8.48 19.07
N GLU A 337 24.77 -7.58 18.14
CA GLU A 337 24.36 -6.21 18.40
C GLU A 337 22.94 -5.97 17.91
N TYR A 338 22.08 -5.38 18.74
CA TYR A 338 20.66 -5.19 18.45
C TYR A 338 20.12 -3.85 18.94
N SER A 339 19.12 -3.34 18.22
CA SER A 339 18.40 -2.10 18.52
C SER A 339 16.91 -2.34 18.32
N THR A 340 16.08 -1.88 19.26
CA THR A 340 14.62 -1.96 19.17
C THR A 340 13.99 -0.60 18.91
N HIS A 341 12.92 -0.57 18.10
CA HIS A 341 11.98 0.54 18.00
C HIS A 341 10.90 0.38 19.07
N ILE A 342 10.74 1.37 19.93
CA ILE A 342 9.79 1.33 21.06
C ILE A 342 8.74 2.41 20.86
N GLN A 343 7.49 2.09 21.18
CA GLN A 343 6.37 3.03 21.22
C GLN A 343 6.74 4.32 21.96
N ASN A 344 6.41 5.47 21.36
CA ASN A 344 6.67 6.82 21.87
C ASN A 344 8.15 7.19 22.14
N ILE A 345 9.11 6.34 21.75
CA ILE A 345 10.56 6.60 21.91
C ILE A 345 11.29 6.52 20.56
N GLY A 346 10.91 5.58 19.69
CA GLY A 346 11.61 5.31 18.44
C GLY A 346 12.75 4.28 18.60
N TRP A 347 13.71 4.32 17.67
CA TRP A 347 14.90 3.44 17.70
C TRP A 347 15.86 3.81 18.84
N GLN A 348 16.24 2.84 19.67
CA GLN A 348 17.33 2.98 20.65
C GLN A 348 18.71 2.79 20.03
N ASP A 349 19.77 3.24 20.71
CA ASP A 349 21.14 2.84 20.42
C ASP A 349 21.32 1.31 20.45
N TYR A 350 22.24 0.80 19.65
CA TYR A 350 22.61 -0.61 19.66
C TYR A 350 23.11 -1.07 21.04
N LYS A 351 22.68 -2.27 21.43
CA LYS A 351 23.08 -2.99 22.64
C LYS A 351 23.78 -4.28 22.21
N ALA A 352 24.80 -4.70 22.94
CA ALA A 352 25.57 -5.91 22.67
C ALA A 352 25.30 -7.00 23.72
N ASN A 353 25.51 -8.26 23.34
CA ASN A 353 25.66 -9.45 24.21
C ASN A 353 25.03 -9.34 25.62
N GLY A 354 23.72 -9.63 25.72
CA GLY A 354 22.99 -9.73 26.98
C GLY A 354 22.50 -8.42 27.59
N ALA A 355 22.92 -7.25 27.07
CA ALA A 355 22.44 -5.96 27.53
C ALA A 355 20.95 -5.74 27.22
N LEU A 356 20.24 -5.00 28.07
CA LEU A 356 18.81 -4.74 27.89
C LEU A 356 18.55 -3.79 26.70
N SER A 357 17.69 -4.20 25.76
CA SER A 357 17.04 -3.30 24.80
C SER A 357 15.52 -3.40 24.97
N GLY A 358 14.82 -2.26 24.89
CA GLY A 358 13.42 -2.15 25.33
C GLY A 358 13.26 -1.49 26.70
N THR A 359 12.11 -1.72 27.33
CA THR A 359 11.77 -1.25 28.69
C THR A 359 11.07 -2.35 29.50
N THR A 360 11.14 -2.28 30.83
CA THR A 360 10.41 -3.19 31.73
C THR A 360 9.57 -2.37 32.68
N GLY A 361 8.30 -2.74 32.89
CA GLY A 361 7.40 -2.05 33.84
C GLY A 361 6.94 -0.65 33.41
N LYS A 362 7.17 -0.26 32.14
CA LYS A 362 6.68 1.01 31.57
C LYS A 362 5.46 0.84 30.64
N ASN A 363 5.01 -0.39 30.39
CA ASN A 363 3.92 -0.73 29.48
C ASN A 363 4.10 -0.16 28.05
N LEU A 364 5.34 -0.07 27.58
CA LEU A 364 5.68 0.40 26.22
C LEU A 364 6.02 -0.79 25.33
N GLN A 365 5.28 -0.96 24.23
CA GLN A 365 5.51 -2.03 23.27
C GLN A 365 6.78 -1.83 22.44
N LEU A 366 7.47 -2.93 22.14
CA LEU A 366 8.39 -3.01 21.01
C LEU A 366 7.55 -3.08 19.72
N GLU A 367 7.97 -2.33 18.69
CA GLU A 367 7.30 -2.30 17.38
C GLU A 367 8.18 -2.89 16.27
N ALA A 368 9.51 -2.77 16.39
CA ALA A 368 10.47 -3.34 15.44
C ALA A 368 11.84 -3.60 16.09
N ILE A 369 12.69 -4.37 15.40
CA ILE A 369 14.06 -4.71 15.83
C ILE A 369 15.04 -4.74 14.64
N LYS A 370 16.31 -4.44 14.92
CA LYS A 370 17.47 -4.69 14.04
C LYS A 370 18.48 -5.52 14.82
N ILE A 371 19.12 -6.48 14.18
CA ILE A 371 20.15 -7.35 14.77
C ILE A 371 21.27 -7.56 13.76
N LYS A 372 22.53 -7.36 14.17
CA LYS A 372 23.72 -7.55 13.35
C LYS A 372 24.82 -8.24 14.16
N LEU A 373 25.82 -8.76 13.46
CA LEU A 373 27.03 -9.32 14.07
C LEU A 373 28.19 -8.34 13.89
N SER A 374 29.15 -8.33 14.82
CA SER A 374 30.42 -7.60 14.71
C SER A 374 31.62 -8.49 15.07
N GLY A 375 32.85 -8.02 14.82
CA GLY A 375 34.07 -8.82 15.04
C GLY A 375 34.27 -9.92 14.00
N ASP A 376 35.01 -10.97 14.36
CA ASP A 376 35.29 -12.11 13.47
C ASP A 376 34.04 -12.93 13.16
N VAL A 377 33.08 -13.05 14.10
CA VAL A 377 31.86 -13.82 13.82
C VAL A 377 31.06 -13.25 12.65
N SER A 378 31.07 -11.94 12.42
CA SER A 378 30.40 -11.34 11.24
C SER A 378 31.09 -11.63 9.90
N ARG A 379 32.35 -12.12 9.92
CA ARG A 379 33.09 -12.55 8.73
C ARG A 379 32.72 -13.94 8.25
N TYR A 380 32.24 -14.80 9.16
CA TYR A 380 31.92 -16.21 8.88
C TYR A 380 30.43 -16.55 8.99
N TYR A 381 29.63 -15.71 9.66
CA TYR A 381 28.21 -15.95 9.93
C TYR A 381 27.32 -14.77 9.53
N ASP A 382 26.09 -15.10 9.15
CA ASP A 382 24.97 -14.19 8.99
C ASP A 382 23.99 -14.37 10.15
N VAL A 383 23.34 -13.29 10.58
CA VAL A 383 22.22 -13.35 11.53
C VAL A 383 20.92 -13.04 10.80
N TYR A 384 19.99 -13.99 10.86
CA TYR A 384 18.64 -13.92 10.32
C TYR A 384 17.64 -13.84 11.46
N TYR A 385 16.61 -13.00 11.33
CA TYR A 385 15.56 -12.88 12.33
C TYR A 385 14.24 -12.47 11.70
N ARG A 386 13.16 -12.96 12.28
CA ARG A 386 11.79 -12.54 11.95
C ARG A 386 11.00 -12.34 13.23
N VAL A 387 9.89 -11.62 13.11
CA VAL A 387 9.01 -11.29 14.22
C VAL A 387 7.55 -11.60 13.88
N HIS A 388 6.79 -11.96 14.90
CA HIS A 388 5.33 -12.01 14.85
C HIS A 388 4.81 -10.65 15.30
N ILE A 389 3.98 -9.98 14.49
CA ILE A 389 3.35 -8.71 14.87
C ILE A 389 1.83 -8.83 14.99
N GLN A 390 1.26 -7.99 15.84
CA GLN A 390 -0.19 -7.85 16.04
C GLN A 390 -0.95 -7.77 14.70
N ASP A 391 -2.06 -8.49 14.60
CA ASP A 391 -2.97 -8.56 13.43
C ASP A 391 -2.39 -9.06 12.09
N LYS A 392 -1.09 -9.31 11.96
CA LYS A 392 -0.46 -9.75 10.69
C LYS A 392 0.24 -11.10 10.79
N GLY A 393 0.65 -11.51 11.99
CA GLY A 393 1.37 -12.76 12.21
C GLY A 393 2.87 -12.64 11.92
N TRP A 394 3.50 -13.77 11.56
CA TRP A 394 4.93 -13.83 11.23
C TRP A 394 5.25 -13.08 9.92
N LEU A 395 6.12 -12.07 10.02
CA LEU A 395 6.74 -11.42 8.87
C LEU A 395 7.90 -12.27 8.30
N ASN A 396 8.44 -11.84 7.16
CA ASN A 396 9.60 -12.48 6.55
C ASN A 396 10.89 -12.26 7.36
N TRP A 397 11.95 -13.00 7.01
CA TRP A 397 13.27 -12.88 7.61
C TRP A 397 13.97 -11.59 7.15
N ALA A 398 14.39 -10.78 8.11
CA ALA A 398 15.43 -9.78 7.93
C ALA A 398 16.81 -10.43 8.21
N ALA A 399 17.88 -9.75 7.77
CA ALA A 399 19.24 -10.16 8.04
C ALA A 399 20.15 -8.97 8.35
N ASN A 400 21.21 -9.20 9.14
CA ASN A 400 22.39 -8.33 9.25
C ASN A 400 22.12 -6.82 9.40
N GLY A 401 21.18 -6.45 10.27
CA GLY A 401 20.85 -5.05 10.60
C GLY A 401 19.67 -4.45 9.82
N ALA A 402 19.11 -5.17 8.85
CA ALA A 402 17.84 -4.77 8.21
C ALA A 402 16.69 -4.77 9.24
N PRO A 403 15.75 -3.82 9.21
CA PRO A 403 14.66 -3.81 10.18
C PRO A 403 13.72 -5.03 10.01
N ALA A 404 13.15 -5.50 11.12
CA ALA A 404 12.04 -6.44 11.17
C ALA A 404 10.94 -5.92 12.09
N GLY A 405 9.66 -6.03 11.70
CA GLY A 405 8.50 -5.56 12.48
C GLY A 405 7.68 -4.46 11.79
N SER A 406 7.19 -3.50 12.55
CA SER A 406 6.41 -2.37 12.03
C SER A 406 6.91 -1.00 12.50
N GLN A 407 6.59 0.05 11.75
CA GLN A 407 6.78 1.44 12.17
C GLN A 407 5.62 2.31 11.69
N ALA A 408 5.25 3.34 12.46
CA ALA A 408 4.14 4.27 12.17
C ALA A 408 2.75 3.60 12.01
N ALA A 409 2.58 2.38 12.55
CA ALA A 409 1.36 1.59 12.49
C ALA A 409 0.77 1.24 13.85
N SER A 410 1.51 1.51 14.94
CA SER A 410 1.17 1.17 16.32
C SER A 410 0.94 -0.33 16.59
N LYS A 411 1.50 -1.21 15.75
CA LYS A 411 1.44 -2.68 15.94
C LYS A 411 2.66 -3.18 16.72
N HIS A 412 2.41 -3.87 17.83
CA HIS A 412 3.47 -4.47 18.64
C HIS A 412 4.04 -5.74 18.03
N LEU A 413 5.28 -6.04 18.42
CA LEU A 413 5.84 -7.39 18.34
C LEU A 413 5.18 -8.26 19.42
N GLU A 414 4.79 -9.49 19.08
CA GLU A 414 4.35 -10.51 20.05
C GLU A 414 5.43 -11.57 20.29
N ALA A 415 6.21 -11.92 19.25
CA ALA A 415 7.29 -12.90 19.31
C ALA A 415 8.42 -12.61 18.31
N ILE A 416 9.56 -13.27 18.54
CA ILE A 416 10.76 -13.21 17.71
C ILE A 416 11.40 -14.60 17.56
N GLN A 417 12.01 -14.83 16.40
CA GLN A 417 12.82 -16.02 16.10
C GLN A 417 14.14 -15.54 15.47
N ILE A 418 15.27 -15.97 16.02
CA ILE A 418 16.63 -15.55 15.62
C ILE A 418 17.46 -16.78 15.27
N LYS A 419 18.18 -16.74 14.14
CA LYS A 419 19.10 -17.77 13.66
C LYS A 419 20.45 -17.16 13.29
N VAL A 420 21.53 -17.77 13.74
CA VAL A 420 22.89 -17.55 13.23
C VAL A 420 23.22 -18.72 12.30
N VAL A 421 23.66 -18.41 11.09
CA VAL A 421 23.85 -19.35 9.97
C VAL A 421 25.20 -19.07 9.32
N ARG A 422 25.95 -20.09 8.88
CA ARG A 422 27.27 -19.88 8.27
C ARG A 422 27.09 -19.20 6.91
N LYS A 423 27.96 -18.24 6.57
CA LYS A 423 27.96 -17.61 5.24
C LYS A 423 28.14 -18.67 4.16
N GLY A 424 27.28 -18.63 3.15
CA GLY A 424 27.22 -19.61 2.07
C GLY A 424 26.27 -20.79 2.34
N GLU A 425 25.76 -20.99 3.57
CA GLU A 425 24.65 -21.90 3.81
C GLU A 425 23.31 -21.27 3.37
N THR A 426 22.27 -22.09 3.25
CA THR A 426 20.96 -21.64 2.76
C THR A 426 20.25 -20.77 3.80
N ALA A 427 19.93 -19.52 3.42
CA ALA A 427 19.15 -18.60 4.23
C ALA A 427 17.75 -19.18 4.59
N PRO A 428 17.21 -18.89 5.79
CA PRO A 428 15.84 -19.27 6.14
C PRO A 428 14.81 -18.72 5.16
N LYS A 429 13.93 -19.59 4.65
CA LYS A 429 12.85 -19.19 3.73
C LYS A 429 11.66 -18.59 4.48
N GLY A 430 10.98 -17.65 3.82
CA GLY A 430 9.74 -17.01 4.27
C GLY A 430 9.17 -16.11 3.16
N ASN A 431 7.91 -15.70 3.32
CA ASN A 431 7.16 -14.95 2.32
C ASN A 431 6.87 -13.52 2.77
N GLY A 432 6.74 -12.58 1.82
CA GLY A 432 6.39 -11.19 2.09
C GLY A 432 7.57 -10.31 2.54
N LYS A 433 7.27 -9.16 3.16
CA LYS A 433 8.26 -8.22 3.71
C LYS A 433 8.63 -8.62 5.15
N ALA A 434 9.86 -8.30 5.57
CA ALA A 434 10.28 -8.42 6.96
C ALA A 434 9.87 -7.20 7.82
N PHE A 435 9.66 -6.05 7.17
CA PHE A 435 9.33 -4.77 7.80
C PHE A 435 8.21 -4.07 7.03
N LEU A 436 7.25 -3.51 7.76
CA LEU A 436 6.05 -2.86 7.23
C LEU A 436 5.92 -1.43 7.79
N VAL A 437 5.59 -0.45 6.95
CA VAL A 437 5.50 0.96 7.38
C VAL A 437 4.10 1.53 7.18
N GLY A 438 3.62 2.25 8.20
CA GLY A 438 2.35 2.98 8.13
C GLY A 438 1.17 2.05 7.87
N ASN A 439 0.45 2.30 6.78
CA ASN A 439 -0.76 1.55 6.45
C ASN A 439 -0.49 0.10 6.02
N GLU A 440 0.73 -0.28 5.62
CA GLU A 440 1.08 -1.67 5.27
C GLU A 440 0.86 -2.64 6.44
N ALA A 441 1.14 -2.18 7.67
CA ALA A 441 0.95 -2.94 8.90
C ALA A 441 -0.46 -2.78 9.52
N LYS A 442 -1.30 -1.88 9.02
CA LYS A 442 -2.68 -1.71 9.50
C LYS A 442 -3.62 -2.76 8.92
N ARG A 443 -4.73 -3.03 9.61
CA ARG A 443 -5.86 -3.75 9.02
C ARG A 443 -6.60 -2.83 8.04
N PRO A 444 -7.30 -3.36 7.01
CA PRO A 444 -8.05 -2.55 6.04
C PRO A 444 -9.05 -1.57 6.69
N ASP A 445 -9.62 -1.94 7.84
CA ASP A 445 -10.61 -1.14 8.58
C ASP A 445 -10.00 0.01 9.40
N GLU A 446 -8.67 0.04 9.53
CA GLU A 446 -7.91 1.10 10.21
C GLU A 446 -7.32 2.13 9.21
N ILE A 447 -7.38 1.84 7.91
CA ILE A 447 -6.88 2.72 6.83
C ILE A 447 -7.98 3.72 6.48
N LYS A 448 -7.73 5.02 6.62
CA LYS A 448 -8.69 6.09 6.28
C LYS A 448 -8.38 6.66 4.89
N PRO A 449 -8.98 6.14 3.80
CA PRO A 449 -8.77 6.68 2.46
C PRO A 449 -9.31 8.10 2.34
N ASN A 450 -8.67 8.92 1.50
CA ASN A 450 -9.21 10.23 1.12
C ASN A 450 -9.72 10.19 -0.32
N VAL A 451 -10.86 10.83 -0.58
CA VAL A 451 -11.27 11.20 -1.94
C VAL A 451 -10.86 12.64 -2.22
N ASN A 452 -10.16 12.84 -3.33
CA ASN A 452 -9.73 14.13 -3.85
C ASN A 452 -10.44 14.38 -5.17
N TYR A 453 -10.90 15.59 -5.43
CA TYR A 453 -11.66 15.91 -6.63
C TYR A 453 -11.49 17.37 -7.04
N GLN A 454 -11.69 17.62 -8.33
CA GLN A 454 -11.73 18.96 -8.92
C GLN A 454 -12.77 18.99 -10.03
N THR A 455 -13.29 20.19 -10.30
CA THR A 455 -14.31 20.45 -11.32
C THR A 455 -13.83 21.50 -12.31
N HIS A 456 -14.25 21.35 -13.57
CA HIS A 456 -14.17 22.38 -14.60
C HIS A 456 -15.47 23.18 -14.59
N VAL A 457 -15.38 24.48 -14.34
CA VAL A 457 -16.54 25.39 -14.27
C VAL A 457 -16.51 26.33 -15.46
N GLN A 458 -17.67 26.56 -16.08
CA GLN A 458 -17.84 27.52 -17.17
C GLN A 458 -17.25 28.90 -16.81
N ASN A 459 -16.55 29.50 -17.76
CA ASN A 459 -15.86 30.80 -17.64
C ASN A 459 -14.78 30.91 -16.53
N ILE A 460 -14.46 29.82 -15.82
CA ILE A 460 -13.42 29.77 -14.78
C ILE A 460 -12.34 28.74 -15.12
N GLY A 461 -12.72 27.61 -15.74
CA GLY A 461 -11.82 26.50 -16.03
C GLY A 461 -11.71 25.51 -14.88
N TRP A 462 -10.57 24.79 -14.80
CA TRP A 462 -10.29 23.87 -13.69
C TRP A 462 -10.02 24.62 -12.40
N GLN A 463 -10.81 24.33 -11.36
CA GLN A 463 -10.52 24.74 -9.99
C GLN A 463 -9.50 23.81 -9.33
N GLY A 464 -8.94 24.25 -8.20
CA GLY A 464 -8.02 23.46 -7.40
C GLY A 464 -8.63 22.16 -6.87
N VAL A 465 -7.78 21.19 -6.55
CA VAL A 465 -8.18 19.92 -5.94
C VAL A 465 -8.63 20.17 -4.50
N VAL A 466 -9.84 19.70 -4.18
CA VAL A 466 -10.41 19.67 -2.83
C VAL A 466 -10.53 18.23 -2.33
N LYS A 467 -10.72 18.03 -1.03
CA LYS A 467 -10.78 16.70 -0.39
C LYS A 467 -12.03 16.49 0.46
N ASN A 468 -12.43 15.23 0.65
CA ASN A 468 -13.31 14.72 1.72
C ASN A 468 -14.39 15.71 2.24
N GLY A 469 -15.34 16.09 1.39
CA GLY A 469 -16.52 16.88 1.75
C GLY A 469 -16.37 18.38 1.62
N GLU A 470 -15.21 18.89 1.21
CA GLU A 470 -15.05 20.27 0.72
C GLU A 470 -15.86 20.50 -0.56
N ILE A 471 -16.17 21.76 -0.91
CA ILE A 471 -17.00 22.08 -2.08
C ILE A 471 -16.10 22.26 -3.30
N ALA A 472 -16.36 21.50 -4.38
CA ALA A 472 -15.85 21.79 -5.71
C ALA A 472 -16.97 22.40 -6.57
N GLY A 473 -16.67 23.45 -7.34
CA GLY A 473 -17.64 24.19 -8.15
C GLY A 473 -17.92 25.61 -7.63
N THR A 474 -19.14 26.08 -7.88
CA THR A 474 -19.70 27.32 -7.32
C THR A 474 -21.12 27.06 -6.79
N SER A 475 -21.69 27.97 -6.00
CA SER A 475 -23.06 27.81 -5.50
C SER A 475 -23.78 29.15 -5.53
N GLY A 476 -24.95 29.18 -6.15
CA GLY A 476 -25.76 30.38 -6.35
C GLY A 476 -25.19 31.34 -7.39
N LYS A 477 -24.28 30.87 -8.26
CA LYS A 477 -23.65 31.71 -9.31
C LYS A 477 -24.17 31.44 -10.72
N ASN A 478 -25.03 30.44 -10.93
CA ASN A 478 -25.54 30.05 -12.24
C ASN A 478 -24.40 29.80 -13.26
N LEU A 479 -23.33 29.15 -12.79
CA LEU A 479 -22.19 28.71 -13.60
C LEU A 479 -22.14 27.19 -13.63
N GLN A 480 -22.33 26.61 -14.82
CA GLN A 480 -22.37 25.17 -15.01
C GLN A 480 -21.00 24.50 -14.76
N LEU A 481 -21.03 23.33 -14.11
CA LEU A 481 -19.96 22.36 -14.21
C LEU A 481 -19.97 21.76 -15.61
N GLU A 482 -18.79 21.56 -16.21
CA GLU A 482 -18.63 20.94 -17.53
C GLU A 482 -17.90 19.59 -17.45
N ALA A 483 -16.99 19.43 -16.48
CA ALA A 483 -16.26 18.20 -16.23
C ALA A 483 -15.82 18.04 -14.77
N ILE A 484 -15.46 16.81 -14.42
CA ILE A 484 -14.97 16.42 -13.09
C ILE A 484 -13.85 15.37 -13.20
N LYS A 485 -12.93 15.43 -12.25
CA LYS A 485 -11.96 14.35 -11.95
C LYS A 485 -12.07 14.00 -10.47
N ILE A 486 -12.13 12.72 -10.15
CA ILE A 486 -12.25 12.20 -8.78
C ILE A 486 -11.21 11.09 -8.60
N ASN A 487 -10.43 11.12 -7.53
CA ASN A 487 -9.38 10.15 -7.27
C ASN A 487 -9.35 9.71 -5.80
N LEU A 488 -9.14 8.42 -5.56
CA LEU A 488 -8.77 7.90 -4.25
C LEU A 488 -7.28 8.10 -3.99
N SER A 489 -6.93 8.53 -2.79
CA SER A 489 -5.55 8.51 -2.29
C SER A 489 -5.45 7.70 -0.99
N ASP A 490 -5.12 6.42 -1.14
CA ASP A 490 -4.33 5.63 -0.20
C ASP A 490 -3.84 4.39 -0.97
N ALA A 491 -2.53 4.13 -1.02
CA ALA A 491 -1.99 3.00 -1.79
C ALA A 491 -2.13 1.65 -1.05
N ALA A 492 -2.41 1.68 0.25
CA ALA A 492 -2.42 0.47 1.09
C ALA A 492 -3.80 -0.21 1.18
N LEU A 493 -4.87 0.42 0.68
CA LEU A 493 -6.21 -0.17 0.58
C LEU A 493 -6.59 -0.30 -0.89
N ALA A 494 -6.53 -1.52 -1.41
CA ALA A 494 -6.74 -1.79 -2.83
C ALA A 494 -8.14 -1.38 -3.31
N GLY A 495 -8.22 -0.76 -4.49
CA GLY A 495 -9.48 -0.40 -5.13
C GLY A 495 -9.47 0.94 -5.86
N ASN A 496 -10.64 1.35 -6.32
CA ASN A 496 -10.85 2.48 -7.20
C ASN A 496 -12.18 3.18 -6.91
N ILE A 497 -12.25 4.48 -7.25
CA ILE A 497 -13.50 5.23 -7.31
C ILE A 497 -13.93 5.36 -8.76
N GLU A 498 -15.16 4.96 -9.05
CA GLU A 498 -15.75 4.95 -10.38
C GLU A 498 -16.91 5.93 -10.45
N TYR A 499 -16.95 6.76 -11.50
CA TYR A 499 -17.95 7.81 -11.66
C TYR A 499 -18.40 7.99 -13.11
N SER A 500 -19.65 8.38 -13.28
CA SER A 500 -20.30 8.66 -14.56
C SER A 500 -21.11 9.94 -14.44
N THR A 501 -21.03 10.82 -15.44
CA THR A 501 -21.81 12.06 -15.50
C THR A 501 -22.86 12.01 -16.61
N HIS A 502 -24.04 12.56 -16.34
CA HIS A 502 -25.04 12.90 -17.35
C HIS A 502 -24.72 14.28 -17.92
N ILE A 503 -24.57 14.39 -19.23
CA ILE A 503 -24.22 15.63 -19.92
C ILE A 503 -25.38 16.04 -20.83
N GLN A 504 -25.67 17.33 -20.88
CA GLN A 504 -26.63 17.92 -21.81
C GLN A 504 -26.43 17.42 -23.25
N ASN A 505 -27.52 17.04 -23.91
CA ASN A 505 -27.58 16.52 -25.29
C ASN A 505 -26.76 15.22 -25.55
N ILE A 506 -26.16 14.60 -24.54
CA ILE A 506 -25.36 13.35 -24.68
C ILE A 506 -25.93 12.24 -23.77
N GLY A 507 -26.39 12.57 -22.57
CA GLY A 507 -26.83 11.61 -21.56
C GLY A 507 -25.70 11.07 -20.69
N TRP A 508 -25.90 9.89 -20.10
CA TRP A 508 -24.94 9.23 -19.21
C TRP A 508 -23.72 8.71 -19.98
N GLN A 509 -22.52 9.10 -19.57
CA GLN A 509 -21.27 8.53 -20.08
C GLN A 509 -20.94 7.16 -19.46
N ALA A 510 -20.09 6.38 -20.13
CA ALA A 510 -19.45 5.20 -19.50
C ALA A 510 -18.66 5.61 -18.25
N TYR A 511 -18.60 4.71 -17.25
CA TYR A 511 -17.87 4.95 -16.01
C TYR A 511 -16.38 5.24 -16.26
N LYS A 512 -15.84 6.16 -15.47
CA LYS A 512 -14.44 6.58 -15.41
C LYS A 512 -13.88 6.24 -14.03
N ALA A 513 -12.63 5.83 -13.96
CA ALA A 513 -11.95 5.50 -12.71
C ALA A 513 -10.86 6.54 -12.36
N ASN A 514 -10.53 6.67 -11.07
CA ASN A 514 -9.33 7.31 -10.50
C ASN A 514 -8.64 8.37 -11.41
N GLY A 515 -9.12 9.62 -11.35
CA GLY A 515 -8.52 10.77 -12.01
C GLY A 515 -8.85 10.95 -13.50
N ALA A 516 -9.46 9.96 -14.16
CA ALA A 516 -9.87 10.07 -15.56
C ALA A 516 -10.98 11.11 -15.76
N LEU A 517 -10.96 11.81 -16.90
CA LEU A 517 -11.95 12.85 -17.22
C LEU A 517 -13.36 12.26 -17.42
N SER A 518 -14.35 12.78 -16.69
CA SER A 518 -15.78 12.60 -16.95
C SER A 518 -16.40 13.97 -17.20
N GLY A 519 -17.18 14.13 -18.27
CA GLY A 519 -17.63 15.43 -18.77
C GLY A 519 -17.00 15.87 -20.10
N THR A 520 -17.02 17.18 -20.36
CA THR A 520 -16.35 17.83 -21.51
C THR A 520 -15.68 19.15 -21.08
N THR A 521 -14.73 19.65 -21.87
CA THR A 521 -14.09 20.95 -21.65
C THR A 521 -14.12 21.74 -22.96
N GLY A 522 -14.46 23.03 -22.91
CA GLY A 522 -14.48 23.89 -24.10
C GLY A 522 -15.61 23.61 -25.10
N LYS A 523 -16.57 22.75 -24.77
CA LYS A 523 -17.76 22.46 -25.58
C LYS A 523 -19.03 23.19 -25.12
N ASN A 524 -18.95 23.94 -24.02
CA ASN A 524 -20.08 24.64 -23.38
C ASN A 524 -21.27 23.73 -23.06
N LEU A 525 -21.02 22.44 -22.75
CA LEU A 525 -22.06 21.46 -22.38
C LEU A 525 -22.06 21.25 -20.86
N GLN A 526 -23.21 21.51 -20.24
CA GLN A 526 -23.40 21.34 -18.80
C GLN A 526 -23.46 19.86 -18.37
N LEU A 527 -22.88 19.58 -17.20
CA LEU A 527 -23.22 18.40 -16.41
C LEU A 527 -24.60 18.62 -15.75
N GLU A 528 -25.45 17.60 -15.75
CA GLU A 528 -26.81 17.66 -15.18
C GLU A 528 -26.98 16.70 -14.00
N ALA A 529 -26.25 15.57 -14.01
CA ALA A 529 -26.25 14.59 -12.92
C ALA A 529 -24.94 13.79 -12.86
N ILE A 530 -24.72 13.09 -11.74
CA ILE A 530 -23.55 12.24 -11.49
C ILE A 530 -23.93 10.97 -10.71
N LYS A 531 -23.17 9.90 -10.93
CA LYS A 531 -23.13 8.67 -10.13
C LYS A 531 -21.69 8.40 -9.72
N ILE A 532 -21.46 7.98 -8.48
CA ILE A 532 -20.13 7.68 -7.94
C ILE A 532 -20.22 6.42 -7.07
N LYS A 533 -19.36 5.44 -7.30
CA LYS A 533 -19.28 4.19 -6.53
C LYS A 533 -17.83 3.83 -6.24
N LEU A 534 -17.62 3.00 -5.23
CA LEU A 534 -16.33 2.39 -4.91
C LEU A 534 -16.27 0.98 -5.52
N ALA A 535 -15.08 0.50 -5.85
CA ALA A 535 -14.81 -0.87 -6.28
C ALA A 535 -13.46 -1.36 -5.71
N GLY A 536 -13.24 -2.68 -5.69
CA GLY A 536 -12.12 -3.32 -4.98
C GLY A 536 -12.35 -3.43 -3.46
N ASP A 537 -11.29 -3.62 -2.68
CA ASP A 537 -11.38 -3.82 -1.22
C ASP A 537 -11.92 -2.59 -0.50
N VAL A 538 -11.61 -1.36 -0.95
CA VAL A 538 -12.17 -0.14 -0.36
C VAL A 538 -13.71 -0.16 -0.29
N SER A 539 -14.38 -0.76 -1.28
CA SER A 539 -15.85 -0.88 -1.30
C SER A 539 -16.42 -1.88 -0.28
N ARG A 540 -15.58 -2.75 0.30
CA ARG A 540 -15.95 -3.70 1.36
C ARG A 540 -15.99 -3.06 2.74
N TYR A 541 -15.22 -1.99 2.95
CA TYR A 541 -15.06 -1.32 4.26
C TYR A 541 -15.65 0.10 4.29
N TYR A 542 -15.86 0.73 3.13
CA TYR A 542 -16.29 2.12 3.01
C TYR A 542 -17.49 2.30 2.07
N ASP A 543 -18.26 3.34 2.36
CA ASP A 543 -19.31 3.89 1.51
C ASP A 543 -18.86 5.25 0.96
N VAL A 544 -19.24 5.56 -0.29
CA VAL A 544 -19.07 6.89 -0.86
C VAL A 544 -20.40 7.62 -0.89
N TYR A 545 -20.44 8.80 -0.27
CA TYR A 545 -21.59 9.70 -0.21
C TYR A 545 -21.29 10.97 -1.00
N TYR A 546 -22.25 11.43 -1.79
CA TYR A 546 -22.10 12.66 -2.57
C TYR A 546 -23.41 13.39 -2.73
N ARG A 547 -23.34 14.71 -2.80
CA ARG A 547 -24.47 15.58 -3.14
C ARG A 547 -24.00 16.69 -4.07
N VAL A 548 -24.96 17.29 -4.76
CA VAL A 548 -24.71 18.34 -5.74
C VAL A 548 -25.59 19.56 -5.48
N HIS A 549 -25.07 20.73 -5.82
CA HIS A 549 -25.82 21.97 -5.95
C HIS A 549 -26.30 22.07 -7.39
N ILE A 550 -27.61 22.23 -7.61
CA ILE A 550 -28.16 22.43 -8.96
C ILE A 550 -28.82 23.79 -9.11
N GLN A 551 -28.83 24.28 -10.34
CA GLN A 551 -29.50 25.50 -10.77
C GLN A 551 -30.93 25.59 -10.21
N ASP A 552 -31.30 26.76 -9.67
CA ASP A 552 -32.62 27.13 -9.11
C ASP A 552 -33.17 26.28 -7.94
N LYS A 553 -32.47 25.22 -7.49
CA LYS A 553 -32.91 24.37 -6.36
C LYS A 553 -31.92 24.33 -5.21
N GLY A 554 -30.65 24.61 -5.46
CA GLY A 554 -29.60 24.56 -4.45
C GLY A 554 -29.07 23.16 -4.18
N TRP A 555 -28.57 22.93 -2.96
CA TRP A 555 -28.05 21.62 -2.53
C TRP A 555 -29.15 20.57 -2.42
N LEU A 556 -29.03 19.50 -3.20
CA LEU A 556 -29.85 18.29 -3.06
C LEU A 556 -29.34 17.40 -1.90
N ASN A 557 -30.11 16.35 -1.59
CA ASN A 557 -29.72 15.38 -0.57
C ASN A 557 -28.52 14.52 -1.01
N TRP A 558 -27.95 13.75 -0.08
CA TRP A 558 -26.86 12.82 -0.33
C TRP A 558 -27.36 11.57 -1.07
N ALA A 559 -26.75 11.29 -2.22
CA ALA A 559 -26.72 9.98 -2.84
C ALA A 559 -25.55 9.15 -2.27
N ALA A 560 -25.59 7.84 -2.48
CA ALA A 560 -24.51 6.94 -2.11
C ALA A 560 -24.29 5.84 -3.16
N ASN A 561 -23.06 5.32 -3.25
CA ASN A 561 -22.73 4.04 -3.87
C ASN A 561 -23.36 3.76 -5.26
N GLY A 562 -23.32 4.74 -6.17
CA GLY A 562 -23.79 4.61 -7.55
C GLY A 562 -25.22 5.11 -7.80
N ALA A 563 -25.96 5.52 -6.77
CA ALA A 563 -27.25 6.20 -6.93
C ALA A 563 -27.08 7.54 -7.68
N SER A 564 -28.08 7.95 -8.46
CA SER A 564 -28.01 9.25 -9.15
C SER A 564 -28.01 10.42 -8.15
N ALA A 565 -27.27 11.49 -8.46
CA ALA A 565 -27.38 12.80 -7.83
C ALA A 565 -27.50 13.89 -8.91
N GLY A 566 -28.37 14.89 -8.73
CA GLY A 566 -28.58 15.98 -9.70
C GLY A 566 -29.97 16.00 -10.33
N SER A 567 -30.06 16.34 -11.62
CA SER A 567 -31.31 16.38 -12.37
C SER A 567 -31.28 15.60 -13.68
N GLN A 568 -32.45 15.21 -14.18
CA GLN A 568 -32.61 14.69 -15.54
C GLN A 568 -33.93 15.15 -16.17
N ALA A 569 -33.94 15.31 -17.49
CA ALA A 569 -35.11 15.73 -18.28
C ALA A 569 -35.71 17.08 -17.87
N ALA A 570 -34.90 17.96 -17.26
CA ALA A 570 -35.28 19.30 -16.78
C ALA A 570 -34.31 20.41 -17.21
N SER A 571 -33.21 20.06 -17.88
CA SER A 571 -32.16 20.99 -18.36
C SER A 571 -31.47 21.82 -17.27
N LYS A 572 -31.47 21.37 -16.00
CA LYS A 572 -30.78 22.06 -14.90
C LYS A 572 -29.35 21.55 -14.74
N HIS A 573 -28.40 22.48 -14.76
CA HIS A 573 -26.98 22.16 -14.56
C HIS A 573 -26.62 21.92 -13.09
N LEU A 574 -25.56 21.14 -12.88
CA LEU A 574 -24.80 21.14 -11.64
C LEU A 574 -23.97 22.42 -11.56
N GLU A 575 -23.93 23.07 -10.39
CA GLU A 575 -23.02 24.18 -10.10
C GLU A 575 -21.85 23.75 -9.19
N ALA A 576 -22.10 22.82 -8.26
CA ALA A 576 -21.10 22.30 -7.32
C ALA A 576 -21.39 20.87 -6.85
N ILE A 577 -20.38 20.25 -6.23
CA ILE A 577 -20.41 18.91 -5.67
C ILE A 577 -19.64 18.83 -4.34
N GLN A 578 -20.11 17.96 -3.44
CA GLN A 578 -19.36 17.47 -2.28
C GLN A 578 -19.32 15.94 -2.31
N ILE A 579 -18.17 15.34 -2.02
CA ILE A 579 -17.96 13.88 -1.99
C ILE A 579 -17.25 13.52 -0.69
N LYS A 580 -17.80 12.55 0.05
CA LYS A 580 -17.27 12.03 1.31
C LYS A 580 -17.10 10.52 1.23
N ILE A 581 -16.08 10.01 1.89
CA ILE A 581 -15.95 8.58 2.19
C ILE A 581 -16.17 8.38 3.69
N VAL A 582 -16.98 7.39 4.04
CA VAL A 582 -17.43 7.09 5.41
C VAL A 582 -17.30 5.58 5.62
N ARG A 583 -16.84 5.14 6.80
CA ARG A 583 -16.68 3.70 7.06
C ARG A 583 -18.06 3.05 7.14
N LYS A 584 -18.22 1.85 6.60
CA LYS A 584 -19.46 1.08 6.76
C LYS A 584 -19.76 0.87 8.25
N GLY A 585 -20.98 1.22 8.66
CA GLY A 585 -21.42 1.23 10.06
C GLY A 585 -21.23 2.57 10.80
N GLU A 586 -20.50 3.54 10.25
CA GLU A 586 -20.51 4.91 10.75
C GLU A 586 -21.74 5.70 10.24
N THR A 587 -22.08 6.78 10.93
CA THR A 587 -23.26 7.59 10.62
C THR A 587 -23.15 8.28 9.25
N ALA A 588 -24.11 7.97 8.36
CA ALA A 588 -24.24 8.62 7.06
C ALA A 588 -24.41 10.16 7.17
N PRO A 589 -23.91 10.96 6.20
CA PRO A 589 -24.14 12.39 6.17
C PRO A 589 -25.64 12.75 6.12
N LYS A 590 -26.09 13.62 7.04
CA LYS A 590 -27.49 14.06 7.09
C LYS A 590 -27.80 15.09 6.00
N GLY A 591 -29.03 15.05 5.49
CA GLY A 591 -29.63 15.98 4.54
C GLY A 591 -31.12 15.70 4.37
N SER A 592 -31.84 16.60 3.71
CA SER A 592 -33.30 16.51 3.49
C SER A 592 -33.65 16.54 2.00
N GLY A 593 -34.82 16.01 1.65
CA GLY A 593 -35.29 15.92 0.26
C GLY A 593 -34.69 14.76 -0.54
N LYS A 594 -34.80 14.83 -1.87
CA LYS A 594 -34.22 13.85 -2.80
C LYS A 594 -32.80 14.24 -3.21
N ALA A 595 -31.97 13.25 -3.53
CA ALA A 595 -30.65 13.47 -4.13
C ALA A 595 -30.71 13.69 -5.66
N PHE A 596 -31.77 13.19 -6.30
CA PHE A 596 -31.99 13.23 -7.74
C PHE A 596 -33.43 13.62 -8.05
N LEU A 597 -33.62 14.52 -9.01
CA LEU A 597 -34.92 15.07 -9.42
C LEU A 597 -35.15 14.85 -10.91
N VAL A 598 -36.36 14.45 -11.31
CA VAL A 598 -36.67 14.16 -12.72
C VAL A 598 -37.80 15.06 -13.22
N GLY A 599 -37.60 15.66 -14.41
CA GLY A 599 -38.63 16.45 -15.09
C GLY A 599 -39.14 17.62 -14.24
N ASP A 600 -40.45 17.66 -14.01
CA ASP A 600 -41.10 18.75 -13.30
C ASP A 600 -40.64 18.90 -11.84
N GLU A 601 -40.10 17.85 -11.20
CA GLU A 601 -39.51 17.95 -9.85
C GLU A 601 -38.35 18.96 -9.78
N ALA A 602 -37.56 19.03 -10.85
CA ALA A 602 -36.43 19.93 -10.99
C ALA A 602 -36.79 21.28 -11.63
N ARG A 603 -38.00 21.45 -12.16
CA ARG A 603 -38.46 22.72 -12.75
C ARG A 603 -39.01 23.70 -11.71
N THR A 604 -39.00 24.97 -12.06
CA THR A 604 -39.76 26.03 -11.37
C THR A 604 -41.23 26.02 -11.82
N PRO A 605 -42.17 26.61 -11.05
CA PRO A 605 -43.57 26.72 -11.47
C PRO A 605 -43.76 27.41 -12.81
N ALA A 606 -42.94 28.43 -13.12
CA ALA A 606 -42.98 29.15 -14.40
C ALA A 606 -42.57 28.25 -15.58
N GLU A 607 -41.53 27.42 -15.41
CA GLU A 607 -41.11 26.45 -16.44
C GLU A 607 -42.15 25.37 -16.68
N ILE A 608 -42.82 24.89 -15.62
CA ILE A 608 -43.93 23.93 -15.75
C ILE A 608 -45.10 24.58 -16.51
N ALA A 609 -45.48 25.81 -16.15
CA ALA A 609 -46.54 26.55 -16.85
C ALA A 609 -46.20 26.78 -18.33
N ASN A 610 -44.96 27.15 -18.66
CA ASN A 610 -44.49 27.32 -20.03
C ASN A 610 -44.47 25.99 -20.80
N ARG A 611 -44.02 24.88 -20.19
CA ARG A 611 -44.08 23.53 -20.77
C ARG A 611 -45.52 23.14 -21.12
N LEU A 612 -46.44 23.29 -20.16
CA LEU A 612 -47.86 22.96 -20.34
C LEU A 612 -48.56 23.86 -21.37
N ARG A 613 -48.16 25.15 -21.47
CA ARG A 613 -48.61 26.05 -22.54
C ARG A 613 -48.14 25.57 -23.91
N ALA A 614 -46.85 25.26 -24.05
CA ALA A 614 -46.28 24.75 -25.30
C ALA A 614 -46.87 23.39 -25.73
N GLU A 615 -47.23 22.53 -24.78
CA GLU A 615 -47.98 21.28 -25.07
C GLU A 615 -49.41 21.54 -25.52
N ARG A 616 -50.11 22.52 -24.91
CA ARG A 616 -51.46 22.90 -25.32
C ARG A 616 -51.50 23.46 -26.74
N LEU A 617 -50.52 24.29 -27.11
CA LEU A 617 -50.44 24.90 -28.45
C LEU A 617 -50.09 23.91 -29.57
N LYS A 618 -49.72 22.66 -29.26
CA LYS A 618 -49.58 21.59 -30.27
C LYS A 618 -50.89 20.94 -30.66
N LYS A 619 -52.01 21.27 -30.00
CA LYS A 619 -53.32 20.67 -30.27
C LYS A 619 -53.96 21.30 -31.52
N LYS A 620 -54.07 20.49 -32.58
CA LYS A 620 -54.68 20.90 -33.86
C LYS A 620 -56.20 21.06 -33.76
N PRO A 621 -56.83 21.93 -34.56
CA PRO A 621 -58.29 21.97 -34.72
C PRO A 621 -58.87 20.60 -35.13
N TYR A 622 -60.05 20.28 -34.61
CA TYR A 622 -60.79 19.06 -34.96
C TYR A 622 -61.66 19.36 -36.19
N TYR A 623 -61.43 18.67 -37.31
CA TYR A 623 -62.16 18.99 -38.54
C TYR A 623 -63.66 18.70 -38.41
N TYR A 624 -64.47 19.72 -38.69
CA TYR A 624 -65.92 19.61 -38.90
C TYR A 624 -66.28 20.16 -40.27
N SER A 625 -67.33 19.61 -40.88
CA SER A 625 -67.97 20.19 -42.06
C SER A 625 -69.34 20.72 -41.66
N GLN A 626 -69.71 21.94 -42.06
CA GLN A 626 -71.08 22.45 -41.91
C GLN A 626 -72.07 21.67 -42.79
N ARG A 627 -71.56 20.95 -43.80
CA ARG A 627 -72.30 20.08 -44.72
C ARG A 627 -72.45 18.64 -44.21
N ASP A 628 -72.05 18.35 -42.97
CA ASP A 628 -72.23 17.03 -42.39
C ASP A 628 -73.73 16.68 -42.25
N PRO A 629 -74.19 15.49 -42.69
CA PRO A 629 -75.59 15.06 -42.56
C PRO A 629 -76.18 15.19 -41.15
N GLN A 630 -75.36 15.14 -40.09
CA GLN A 630 -75.82 15.28 -38.70
C GLN A 630 -76.41 16.65 -38.38
N TRP A 631 -76.07 17.71 -39.12
CA TRP A 631 -76.54 19.08 -38.84
C TRP A 631 -76.76 19.99 -40.06
N ILE A 632 -76.46 19.55 -41.29
CA ILE A 632 -76.65 20.35 -42.51
C ILE A 632 -78.06 20.94 -42.64
N ASN A 633 -79.08 20.23 -42.18
CA ASN A 633 -80.49 20.63 -42.23
C ASN A 633 -81.02 21.23 -40.89
N THR A 634 -80.16 21.39 -39.88
CA THR A 634 -80.56 21.99 -38.60
C THR A 634 -80.72 23.50 -38.76
N TYR A 635 -81.94 24.00 -38.55
CA TYR A 635 -82.23 25.44 -38.52
C TYR A 635 -81.75 26.07 -37.21
N ILE A 636 -81.07 27.20 -37.33
CA ILE A 636 -80.74 28.11 -36.23
C ILE A 636 -81.07 29.50 -36.75
N GLY A 637 -82.05 30.19 -36.16
CA GLY A 637 -82.64 31.38 -36.77
C GLY A 637 -83.32 31.05 -38.10
N ASN A 638 -83.18 31.95 -39.09
CA ASN A 638 -83.87 31.86 -40.38
C ASN A 638 -83.25 30.88 -41.39
N TYR A 639 -82.06 30.33 -41.13
CA TYR A 639 -81.32 29.49 -42.07
C TYR A 639 -80.72 28.24 -41.40
N THR A 640 -80.34 27.25 -42.21
CA THR A 640 -79.67 26.04 -41.71
C THR A 640 -78.17 26.23 -41.49
N ILE A 641 -77.58 25.39 -40.65
CA ILE A 641 -76.11 25.30 -40.49
C ILE A 641 -75.43 24.94 -41.81
N GLY A 642 -76.06 24.13 -42.66
CA GLY A 642 -75.55 23.82 -44.00
C GLY A 642 -75.36 25.05 -44.87
N ALA A 643 -76.35 25.96 -44.87
CA ALA A 643 -76.30 27.19 -45.65
C ALA A 643 -75.36 28.24 -45.05
N ALA A 644 -75.47 28.50 -43.74
CA ALA A 644 -74.94 29.70 -43.10
C ALA A 644 -74.00 29.44 -41.91
N GLY A 645 -73.61 28.19 -41.67
CA GLY A 645 -72.89 27.77 -40.46
C GLY A 645 -71.36 27.88 -40.48
N CYS A 646 -70.74 28.63 -41.40
CA CYS A 646 -69.28 28.64 -41.57
C CYS A 646 -68.53 29.11 -40.31
N VAL A 647 -68.99 30.19 -39.67
CA VAL A 647 -68.41 30.74 -38.43
C VAL A 647 -68.57 29.79 -37.24
N PRO A 648 -69.78 29.34 -36.83
CA PRO A 648 -69.93 28.45 -35.68
C PRO A 648 -69.25 27.08 -35.92
N THR A 649 -69.21 26.59 -37.16
CA THR A 649 -68.46 25.38 -37.50
C THR A 649 -66.96 25.61 -37.30
N SER A 650 -66.39 26.69 -37.85
CA SER A 650 -64.98 27.07 -37.68
C SER A 650 -64.59 27.21 -36.20
N LEU A 651 -65.37 27.95 -35.41
CA LEU A 651 -65.12 28.09 -33.97
C LEU A 651 -65.23 26.74 -33.24
N SER A 652 -66.16 25.86 -33.62
CA SER A 652 -66.27 24.53 -33.03
C SER A 652 -65.04 23.64 -33.29
N MET A 653 -64.39 23.77 -34.45
CA MET A 653 -63.14 23.03 -34.74
C MET A 653 -62.03 23.40 -33.76
N ILE A 654 -61.87 24.70 -33.51
CA ILE A 654 -60.87 25.26 -32.61
C ILE A 654 -61.17 24.90 -31.16
N LEU A 655 -62.41 25.13 -30.70
CA LEU A 655 -62.83 24.83 -29.33
C LEU A 655 -62.64 23.34 -29.02
N ARG A 656 -63.05 22.45 -29.92
CA ARG A 656 -62.91 21.00 -29.71
C ARG A 656 -61.48 20.51 -29.82
N GLY A 657 -60.78 20.82 -30.92
CA GLY A 657 -59.45 20.30 -31.18
C GLY A 657 -58.37 20.96 -30.32
N SER A 658 -58.20 22.28 -30.49
CA SER A 658 -57.10 23.01 -29.86
C SER A 658 -57.30 23.22 -28.35
N TYR A 659 -58.54 23.35 -27.89
CA TYR A 659 -58.82 23.66 -26.48
C TYR A 659 -59.58 22.57 -25.70
N GLY A 660 -60.01 21.49 -26.36
CA GLY A 660 -60.57 20.31 -25.68
C GLY A 660 -62.01 20.46 -25.16
N TYR A 661 -62.77 21.47 -25.62
CA TYR A 661 -64.18 21.61 -25.27
C TYR A 661 -65.01 20.52 -25.95
N ASN A 662 -65.92 19.88 -25.23
CA ASN A 662 -66.87 18.93 -25.85
C ASN A 662 -68.00 19.68 -26.56
N VAL A 663 -67.70 20.22 -27.74
CA VAL A 663 -68.65 20.94 -28.61
C VAL A 663 -68.70 20.34 -30.01
N ASN A 664 -69.76 20.70 -30.74
CA ASN A 664 -70.01 20.43 -32.16
C ASN A 664 -70.62 21.69 -32.82
N PRO A 665 -70.77 21.75 -34.16
CA PRO A 665 -71.28 22.95 -34.85
C PRO A 665 -72.65 23.42 -34.36
N VAL A 666 -73.58 22.50 -34.05
CA VAL A 666 -74.90 22.83 -33.51
C VAL A 666 -74.79 23.55 -32.16
N SER A 667 -74.04 23.00 -31.21
CA SER A 667 -73.90 23.58 -29.87
C SER A 667 -73.29 24.98 -29.87
N VAL A 668 -72.32 25.24 -30.77
CA VAL A 668 -71.71 26.57 -30.94
C VAL A 668 -72.68 27.51 -31.66
N ALA A 669 -73.40 27.05 -32.67
CA ALA A 669 -74.43 27.82 -33.38
C ALA A 669 -75.58 28.25 -32.45
N THR A 670 -76.13 27.33 -31.66
CA THR A 670 -77.17 27.63 -30.66
C THR A 670 -76.67 28.64 -29.62
N ARG A 671 -75.42 28.53 -29.19
CA ARG A 671 -74.84 29.50 -28.24
C ARG A 671 -74.65 30.88 -28.86
N MET A 672 -74.14 30.96 -30.09
CA MET A 672 -74.02 32.20 -30.85
C MET A 672 -75.40 32.87 -31.04
N ALA A 673 -76.42 32.08 -31.37
CA ALA A 673 -77.79 32.55 -31.49
C ALA A 673 -78.38 33.06 -30.17
N SER A 674 -78.01 32.49 -29.02
CA SER A 674 -78.49 32.97 -27.71
C SER A 674 -78.01 34.39 -27.34
N TYR A 675 -76.97 34.89 -28.00
CA TYR A 675 -76.51 36.29 -27.89
C TYR A 675 -77.10 37.22 -28.98
N GLY A 676 -78.08 36.73 -29.75
CA GLY A 676 -78.74 37.49 -30.82
C GLY A 676 -77.95 37.58 -32.14
N GLY A 677 -76.85 36.84 -32.27
CA GLY A 677 -76.09 36.64 -33.50
C GLY A 677 -76.64 35.49 -34.35
N LEU A 678 -75.95 35.16 -35.45
CA LEU A 678 -76.25 34.05 -36.38
C LEU A 678 -77.70 33.96 -36.90
N ASN A 679 -77.90 34.22 -38.19
CA ASN A 679 -79.17 33.98 -38.92
C ASN A 679 -80.41 34.72 -38.39
N GLN A 680 -80.26 35.65 -37.45
CA GLN A 680 -81.36 36.45 -36.88
C GLN A 680 -81.45 37.86 -37.49
N ARG A 681 -80.29 38.43 -37.89
CA ARG A 681 -80.18 39.82 -38.39
C ARG A 681 -79.69 39.88 -39.84
N TYR A 682 -78.96 38.85 -40.27
CA TYR A 682 -78.33 38.69 -41.57
C TYR A 682 -78.13 37.19 -41.83
N PHE A 683 -77.75 36.82 -43.06
CA PHE A 683 -77.33 35.46 -43.40
C PHE A 683 -75.95 35.20 -42.80
N GLY A 684 -75.76 34.07 -42.10
CA GLY A 684 -74.49 33.78 -41.43
C GLY A 684 -74.33 34.53 -40.11
N ALA A 685 -73.07 34.75 -39.72
CA ALA A 685 -72.67 35.37 -38.46
C ALA A 685 -71.54 36.37 -38.69
N SER A 686 -71.55 37.48 -37.95
CA SER A 686 -70.55 38.56 -38.08
C SER A 686 -69.21 38.26 -37.39
N ALA A 687 -68.24 39.16 -37.55
CA ALA A 687 -67.02 39.15 -36.71
C ALA A 687 -67.35 39.37 -35.22
N THR A 688 -68.30 40.25 -34.92
CA THR A 688 -68.76 40.50 -33.53
C THR A 688 -69.42 39.26 -32.92
N ASP A 689 -70.20 38.51 -33.70
CA ASP A 689 -70.80 37.23 -33.25
C ASP A 689 -69.72 36.20 -32.88
N LEU A 690 -68.63 36.12 -33.66
CA LEU A 690 -67.47 35.28 -33.36
C LEU A 690 -66.80 35.69 -32.05
N VAL A 691 -66.54 36.99 -31.86
CA VAL A 691 -65.90 37.53 -30.65
C VAL A 691 -66.75 37.24 -29.40
N ILE A 692 -68.03 37.58 -29.41
CA ILE A 692 -68.95 37.33 -28.28
C ILE A 692 -69.05 35.83 -27.99
N THR A 693 -69.17 34.99 -29.02
CA THR A 693 -69.29 33.54 -28.83
C THR A 693 -68.01 32.94 -28.27
N ALA A 694 -66.82 33.33 -28.76
CA ALA A 694 -65.55 32.86 -28.21
C ALA A 694 -65.35 33.29 -26.75
N GLN A 695 -65.67 34.55 -26.41
CA GLN A 695 -65.64 35.07 -25.04
C GLN A 695 -66.58 34.30 -24.11
N SER A 696 -67.76 33.87 -24.60
CA SER A 696 -68.69 33.05 -23.81
C SER A 696 -68.10 31.69 -23.39
N TYR A 697 -67.14 31.15 -24.15
CA TYR A 697 -66.38 29.94 -23.78
C TYR A 697 -65.15 30.23 -22.92
N GLY A 698 -64.89 31.49 -22.54
CA GLY A 698 -63.69 31.89 -21.80
C GLY A 698 -62.43 31.94 -22.68
N ARG A 699 -62.60 32.18 -23.99
CA ARG A 699 -61.49 32.40 -24.92
C ARG A 699 -61.40 33.88 -25.25
N SER A 700 -60.18 34.39 -25.42
CA SER A 700 -59.97 35.75 -25.93
C SER A 700 -59.71 35.71 -27.43
N ILE A 701 -59.99 36.81 -28.13
CA ILE A 701 -59.66 36.99 -29.54
C ILE A 701 -58.71 38.18 -29.67
N LYS A 702 -57.77 38.09 -30.60
CA LYS A 702 -57.09 39.28 -31.14
C LYS A 702 -57.24 39.34 -32.66
N VAL A 703 -57.43 40.56 -33.13
CA VAL A 703 -57.47 40.91 -34.56
C VAL A 703 -56.04 41.03 -35.05
N ILE A 704 -55.73 40.38 -36.18
CA ILE A 704 -54.41 40.43 -36.81
C ILE A 704 -54.44 41.45 -37.95
N ASN A 705 -53.53 42.42 -37.90
CA ASN A 705 -53.48 43.55 -38.83
C ASN A 705 -52.37 43.45 -39.90
N ASP A 706 -51.47 42.47 -39.80
CA ASP A 706 -50.43 42.19 -40.80
C ASP A 706 -50.13 40.67 -40.93
N VAL A 707 -49.57 40.28 -42.08
CA VAL A 707 -49.26 38.87 -42.40
C VAL A 707 -48.09 38.29 -41.59
N ALA A 708 -47.18 39.12 -41.08
CA ALA A 708 -46.05 38.64 -40.27
C ALA A 708 -46.53 38.23 -38.87
N THR A 709 -47.44 39.01 -38.27
CA THR A 709 -48.14 38.66 -37.02
C THR A 709 -49.00 37.40 -37.18
N LEU A 710 -49.65 37.20 -38.34
CA LEU A 710 -50.33 35.93 -38.65
C LEU A 710 -49.36 34.75 -38.63
N ASN A 711 -48.25 34.86 -39.35
CA ASN A 711 -47.22 33.82 -39.41
C ASN A 711 -46.61 33.53 -38.02
N ALA A 712 -46.40 34.56 -37.19
CA ALA A 712 -45.90 34.42 -35.83
C ALA A 712 -46.86 33.59 -34.96
N TYR A 713 -48.15 33.96 -34.89
CA TYR A 713 -49.15 33.21 -34.12
C TYR A 713 -49.28 31.75 -34.58
N LEU A 714 -49.27 31.51 -35.89
CA LEU A 714 -49.33 30.16 -36.45
C LEU A 714 -48.06 29.34 -36.17
N SER A 715 -46.89 29.98 -36.10
CA SER A 715 -45.63 29.34 -35.72
C SER A 715 -45.57 28.97 -34.24
N GLU A 716 -46.26 29.72 -33.38
CA GLU A 716 -46.47 29.38 -31.97
C GLU A 716 -47.54 28.29 -31.75
N GLY A 717 -48.32 27.92 -32.78
CA GLY A 717 -49.39 26.92 -32.70
C GLY A 717 -50.77 27.49 -32.29
N TYR A 718 -50.96 28.81 -32.39
CA TYR A 718 -52.28 29.39 -32.20
C TYR A 718 -53.16 29.21 -33.45
N PRO A 719 -54.41 28.72 -33.30
CA PRO A 719 -55.35 28.62 -34.40
C PRO A 719 -55.98 29.99 -34.70
N VAL A 720 -56.19 30.26 -35.98
CA VAL A 720 -56.72 31.53 -36.49
C VAL A 720 -57.96 31.26 -37.34
N ILE A 721 -58.98 32.10 -37.21
CA ILE A 721 -60.12 32.14 -38.14
C ILE A 721 -59.91 33.31 -39.11
N LEU A 722 -60.02 33.04 -40.41
CA LEU A 722 -60.07 34.09 -41.42
C LEU A 722 -61.41 34.04 -42.14
N TYR A 723 -61.99 35.19 -42.47
CA TYR A 723 -63.12 35.24 -43.40
C TYR A 723 -62.59 35.64 -44.77
N GLN A 724 -62.79 34.74 -45.73
CA GLN A 724 -62.27 34.83 -47.10
C GLN A 724 -63.39 35.19 -48.06
N ASN A 725 -63.06 35.90 -49.13
CA ASN A 725 -63.98 36.14 -50.23
C ASN A 725 -63.97 34.94 -51.19
N VAL A 726 -65.08 34.20 -51.22
CA VAL A 726 -65.32 33.09 -52.18
C VAL A 726 -66.50 33.38 -53.12
N GLY A 727 -66.82 34.67 -53.30
CA GLY A 727 -68.07 35.18 -53.90
C GLY A 727 -69.10 35.62 -52.84
N ILE A 728 -68.97 35.09 -51.62
CA ILE A 728 -69.60 35.55 -50.37
C ILE A 728 -68.54 35.54 -49.25
N GLY A 729 -68.86 36.12 -48.09
CA GLY A 729 -68.03 35.95 -46.90
C GLY A 729 -68.04 34.50 -46.41
N HIS A 730 -66.85 33.91 -46.22
CA HIS A 730 -66.72 32.52 -45.81
C HIS A 730 -65.61 32.30 -44.77
N ALA A 731 -65.99 31.80 -43.60
CA ALA A 731 -65.06 31.52 -42.52
C ALA A 731 -64.30 30.20 -42.71
N ILE A 732 -62.98 30.25 -42.54
CA ILE A 732 -62.07 29.10 -42.51
C ILE A 732 -61.22 29.13 -41.24
N VAL A 733 -60.75 27.97 -40.79
CA VAL A 733 -59.72 27.85 -39.74
C VAL A 733 -58.37 27.56 -40.37
N VAL A 734 -57.32 28.20 -39.88
CA VAL A 734 -55.92 27.85 -40.20
C VAL A 734 -55.11 27.61 -38.94
N HIS A 735 -54.15 26.70 -39.03
CA HIS A 735 -53.29 26.27 -37.93
C HIS A 735 -51.98 25.71 -38.50
N GLU A 736 -50.92 25.67 -37.70
CA GLU A 736 -49.53 25.37 -38.12
C GLU A 736 -48.96 26.40 -39.12
N TYR A 737 -47.63 26.51 -39.13
CA TYR A 737 -46.90 27.33 -40.08
C TYR A 737 -45.67 26.59 -40.60
N LYS A 738 -45.45 26.64 -41.92
CA LYS A 738 -44.24 26.12 -42.56
C LYS A 738 -43.93 26.94 -43.80
N ASN A 739 -42.83 27.69 -43.76
CA ASN A 739 -42.23 28.38 -44.92
C ASN A 739 -43.22 29.22 -45.76
N GLY A 740 -44.09 30.01 -45.12
CA GLY A 740 -45.10 30.85 -45.80
C GLY A 740 -46.44 30.17 -46.09
N TYR A 741 -46.63 28.94 -45.62
CA TYR A 741 -47.87 28.16 -45.75
C TYR A 741 -48.46 27.78 -44.39
N THR A 742 -49.77 27.56 -44.34
CA THR A 742 -50.52 27.11 -43.15
C THR A 742 -51.51 26.00 -43.50
N LEU A 743 -51.81 25.10 -42.57
CA LEU A 743 -52.78 24.03 -42.77
C LEU A 743 -54.21 24.57 -42.61
N THR A 744 -54.99 24.49 -43.68
CA THR A 744 -56.32 25.10 -43.77
C THR A 744 -57.45 24.07 -43.64
N TYR A 745 -58.45 24.43 -42.84
CA TYR A 745 -59.63 23.66 -42.49
C TYR A 745 -60.87 24.46 -42.90
N ASP A 746 -61.37 24.18 -44.10
CA ASP A 746 -62.57 24.81 -44.66
C ASP A 746 -63.84 24.04 -44.24
N PRO A 747 -64.78 24.67 -43.51
CA PRO A 747 -66.00 24.02 -43.03
C PRO A 747 -66.98 23.66 -44.15
N TYR A 748 -66.85 24.18 -45.37
CA TYR A 748 -67.76 23.87 -46.48
C TYR A 748 -67.41 22.53 -47.19
N GLY A 749 -66.88 21.55 -46.43
CA GLY A 749 -66.43 20.27 -46.97
C GLY A 749 -65.11 20.34 -47.75
N ARG A 750 -64.24 21.33 -47.45
CA ARG A 750 -62.98 21.60 -48.17
C ARG A 750 -63.16 21.99 -49.64
N GLN A 751 -64.29 22.61 -49.97
CA GLN A 751 -64.64 22.99 -51.33
C GLN A 751 -63.77 24.13 -51.88
N PHE A 752 -63.41 25.10 -51.04
CA PHE A 752 -62.67 26.30 -51.45
C PHE A 752 -61.20 26.22 -51.06
N TYR A 753 -60.90 25.64 -49.89
CA TYR A 753 -59.52 25.50 -49.40
C TYR A 753 -59.27 24.10 -48.83
N SER A 754 -58.12 23.52 -49.17
CA SER A 754 -57.70 22.22 -48.63
C SER A 754 -56.18 22.14 -48.47
N GLY A 755 -55.72 21.42 -47.44
CA GLY A 755 -54.29 21.18 -47.22
C GLY A 755 -53.51 22.45 -46.83
N TRP A 756 -52.28 22.55 -47.31
CA TRP A 756 -51.39 23.68 -47.02
C TRP A 756 -51.61 24.82 -48.02
N VAL A 757 -52.03 25.98 -47.53
CA VAL A 757 -52.33 27.17 -48.34
C VAL A 757 -51.37 28.30 -47.97
N SER A 758 -50.96 29.12 -48.95
CA SER A 758 -50.08 30.26 -48.70
C SER A 758 -50.75 31.28 -47.78
N THR A 759 -50.07 31.69 -46.71
CA THR A 759 -50.59 32.72 -45.79
C THR A 759 -50.69 34.07 -46.47
N GLN A 760 -49.82 34.38 -47.44
CA GLN A 760 -49.90 35.60 -48.25
C GLN A 760 -51.11 35.59 -49.19
N ALA A 761 -51.45 34.44 -49.77
CA ALA A 761 -52.65 34.32 -50.61
C ALA A 761 -53.92 34.57 -49.79
N LEU A 762 -54.08 33.85 -48.67
CA LEU A 762 -55.20 34.05 -47.73
C LEU A 762 -55.24 35.47 -47.15
N TRP A 763 -54.09 36.10 -46.94
CA TRP A 763 -54.01 37.49 -46.50
C TRP A 763 -54.56 38.46 -47.54
N ASN A 764 -54.34 38.19 -48.83
CA ASN A 764 -54.71 39.08 -49.92
C ASN A 764 -56.18 38.91 -50.38
N THR A 765 -56.90 37.88 -49.91
CA THR A 765 -58.30 37.59 -50.27
C THR A 765 -59.29 37.65 -49.09
N PRO A 766 -59.28 38.71 -48.24
CA PRO A 766 -60.27 38.85 -47.17
C PRO A 766 -61.68 38.97 -47.74
N SER A 767 -62.68 38.66 -46.91
CA SER A 767 -64.10 38.87 -47.26
C SER A 767 -64.39 40.33 -47.65
N ASN A 768 -65.38 40.52 -48.53
CA ASN A 768 -65.91 41.83 -48.90
C ASN A 768 -67.23 42.17 -48.17
N ASP A 769 -67.78 41.29 -47.34
CA ASP A 769 -69.04 41.53 -46.63
C ASP A 769 -68.83 42.50 -45.46
N PRO A 770 -69.55 43.63 -45.35
CA PRO A 770 -69.39 44.57 -44.24
C PRO A 770 -69.56 43.94 -42.84
N ILE A 771 -70.34 42.87 -42.67
CA ILE A 771 -70.51 42.23 -41.34
C ILE A 771 -69.28 41.46 -40.88
N ASP A 772 -68.39 41.11 -41.82
CA ASP A 772 -67.13 40.42 -41.55
C ASP A 772 -66.04 41.38 -41.03
N TRP A 773 -66.26 42.69 -41.14
CA TRP A 773 -65.31 43.73 -40.74
C TRP A 773 -65.69 44.48 -39.45
N THR A 774 -66.75 44.05 -38.74
CA THR A 774 -67.27 44.78 -37.56
C THR A 774 -66.28 44.89 -36.40
N GLU A 775 -65.28 44.00 -36.36
CA GLU A 775 -64.18 43.99 -35.37
C GLU A 775 -62.83 44.40 -35.99
N GLY A 776 -62.81 44.98 -37.19
CA GLY A 776 -61.59 45.26 -37.96
C GLY A 776 -61.33 44.21 -39.05
N ARG A 777 -60.06 43.93 -39.36
CA ARG A 777 -59.74 42.97 -40.45
C ARG A 777 -60.24 41.56 -40.12
N PRO A 778 -60.85 40.81 -41.07
CA PRO A 778 -61.36 39.45 -40.86
C PRO A 778 -60.26 38.37 -40.70
N CYS A 779 -59.42 38.52 -39.66
CA CYS A 779 -58.35 37.61 -39.31
C CYS A 779 -58.18 37.61 -37.78
N PHE A 780 -58.63 36.53 -37.14
CA PHE A 780 -58.89 36.45 -35.71
C PHE A 780 -58.12 35.29 -35.07
N VAL A 781 -57.08 35.57 -34.29
CA VAL A 781 -56.43 34.54 -33.47
C VAL A 781 -57.24 34.29 -32.21
N ILE A 782 -57.46 33.01 -31.90
CA ILE A 782 -58.14 32.58 -30.66
C ILE A 782 -57.06 32.28 -29.60
N LEU A 783 -57.25 32.76 -28.37
CA LEU A 783 -56.23 32.80 -27.30
C LEU A 783 -56.75 32.30 -25.95
#